data_AF-A0A9E4ARG6-F1
#
_entry.id   AF-A0A9E4ARG6-F1
#
_cell.length_a   1.000
_cell.length_b   1.000
_cell.length_c   1.000
_cell.angle_alpha   90.00
_cell.angle_beta   90.00
_cell.angle_gamma   90.00
#
_symmetry.space_group_name_H-M   'P 1'
#
loop_
_entity.id
_entity.type
_entity.pdbx_description
1 polymer ?
#
loop_
_entity_poly.entity_id
_entity_poly.type
_entity_poly.pdbx_seq_one_letter_code
_entity_poly.pdbx_strand_id
1 'polypeptide(L)'
;MRLFGLDSRIGRHLSVVVLLAALCGPLVQIQAQEVPTHHDDDRVSVAFDVEEFSVLEYESYAFDVKLVADQPVTDRLVVRLNLSGTATRNVDYEIASTLVTFEEGEEVALVRFEPLRDWIWEGDETIQLEIDSFLGNGQVGSPSVAEITVLDDEFKPVEGEPNYRELRKLSDIYTFSYMRIEEDRIWVAVIVRNHGALPSEQTRVTLTLADDAAGENVVHSASRIVPELSGREAANRSDSFWGEWIVIHTNGLRPSTIYYGEIILETYEGEAYTFNNDDSFGFVLDAQKHVQSQCDHEATGLVTGTDPFLSEQWYIQNNGQRAFSRSRARFGEDLHMHDTIAEGVVGQDVKVAIVDTGLEICHPDLVENIEADKSYNFLTVASNTDYVYGSVVSDPFNPNIYGDHGTSVGGLVGATANNGIGIRGIAPNVRLRGFNYLLFGTDASEFASLGGSSSEPDSTDVDIFNMSYGSTSWREPNEDTYRLFEVGTSELRDEKGAIYVKSAGNGWRGCDTIFHPIHREIGCTSTASDYKHRIPYLLTVGALDADGRPAPYSSSGSNIWISAPAGWWGRNQPALLTTDQIGEERGYHLYGSYGLRPENQHSGGDYISTFNGTSGAAGIVSGVVALLLEEQPDLTWRDVKHVLASTARESYVDTRRIRVVLGDEAYTLLNAWQLNDAGYAYHNRYGFGAVDVDRAMEFLATYKPNSLGEFRKTEWLTMELSDKLEIPDGDGTGTTIEMAVESPRSAEMSLEAELEAFAASNIEMVQVQIELEHEDVSHLGVTLISPSGMESIVNPVFNDALPRDPSEVKTFLFASNAFYGESPVGNWKIKIVDAMAGETGTLNDIQLRIYYGSHP
;
A
#
# COMPACT_ATOMS: atom_id res chain seq x y z
N MET A 1 43.96 53.02 5.10
CA MET A 1 43.59 54.15 5.98
C MET A 1 42.28 54.74 5.43
N ARG A 2 41.20 54.64 6.23
CA ARG A 2 39.90 55.36 6.19
C ARG A 2 39.20 55.65 4.85
N LEU A 3 38.07 54.95 4.65
CA LEU A 3 36.69 55.49 4.61
C LEU A 3 36.44 56.88 4.00
N PHE A 4 35.61 56.98 2.96
CA PHE A 4 34.19 57.39 3.01
C PHE A 4 33.64 57.76 1.62
N GLY A 5 32.41 57.29 1.34
CA GLY A 5 31.28 58.20 1.14
C GLY A 5 30.89 58.64 -0.28
N LEU A 6 29.89 57.92 -0.80
CA LEU A 6 28.64 58.43 -1.40
C LEU A 6 28.67 59.29 -2.68
N ASP A 7 28.15 58.63 -3.73
CA ASP A 7 26.91 59.01 -4.45
C ASP A 7 26.96 60.19 -5.43
N SER A 8 26.91 59.89 -6.73
CA SER A 8 25.64 59.99 -7.49
C SER A 8 25.87 60.11 -9.00
N ARG A 9 25.10 59.28 -9.72
CA ARG A 9 24.54 59.46 -11.08
C ARG A 9 25.44 59.30 -12.31
N ILE A 10 25.11 58.19 -12.99
CA ILE A 10 24.83 58.04 -14.43
C ILE A 10 26.06 58.08 -15.35
N GLY A 11 26.37 56.87 -15.84
CA GLY A 11 27.47 56.53 -16.72
C GLY A 11 27.40 57.18 -18.09
N ARG A 12 28.61 57.52 -18.54
CA ARG A 12 28.98 57.85 -19.91
C ARG A 12 29.07 56.56 -20.72
N HIS A 13 28.54 56.56 -21.94
CA HIS A 13 29.17 55.84 -23.05
C HIS A 13 30.28 56.73 -23.60
N LEU A 14 31.55 56.34 -23.41
CA LEU A 14 32.62 56.62 -24.38
C LEU A 14 33.83 55.72 -24.06
N SER A 15 34.04 54.70 -24.90
CA SER A 15 35.29 53.96 -24.95
C SER A 15 36.36 54.80 -25.67
N VAL A 16 37.54 54.84 -25.07
CA VAL A 16 38.75 55.48 -25.57
C VAL A 16 39.30 54.67 -26.74
N VAL A 17 39.47 55.32 -27.90
CA VAL A 17 40.28 54.83 -29.02
C VAL A 17 41.74 55.19 -28.75
N VAL A 18 42.62 54.19 -28.70
CA VAL A 18 44.07 54.41 -28.77
C VAL A 18 44.54 54.19 -30.20
N LEU A 19 45.08 55.27 -30.76
CA LEU A 19 45.76 55.38 -32.05
C LEU A 19 47.05 54.54 -32.08
N LEU A 20 47.31 53.90 -33.22
CA LEU A 20 48.68 53.67 -33.70
C LEU A 20 48.71 53.90 -35.22
N ALA A 21 49.53 54.89 -35.63
CA ALA A 21 49.62 55.40 -36.99
C ALA A 21 50.82 54.83 -37.76
N ALA A 22 50.52 54.34 -38.97
CA ALA A 22 51.23 54.31 -40.26
C ALA A 22 52.78 54.32 -40.38
N LEU A 23 53.31 53.49 -41.31
CA LEU A 23 54.02 53.92 -42.54
C LEU A 23 54.49 52.77 -43.47
N CYS A 24 54.39 53.01 -44.79
CA CYS A 24 55.10 52.43 -45.96
C CYS A 24 54.73 51.06 -46.61
N GLY A 25 54.42 51.09 -47.93
CA GLY A 25 54.66 49.98 -48.88
C GLY A 25 53.49 49.63 -49.83
N PRO A 26 53.69 49.32 -51.13
CA PRO A 26 52.73 49.69 -52.18
C PRO A 26 51.68 48.64 -52.60
N LEU A 27 50.58 49.21 -53.10
CA LEU A 27 49.47 48.70 -53.92
C LEU A 27 49.65 47.36 -54.66
N VAL A 28 48.75 46.42 -54.36
CA VAL A 28 48.11 45.52 -55.32
C VAL A 28 46.61 45.50 -55.02
N GLN A 29 45.77 45.86 -56.00
CA GLN A 29 44.32 45.67 -55.94
C GLN A 29 44.00 44.17 -56.13
N ILE A 30 43.33 43.56 -55.16
CA ILE A 30 42.58 42.30 -55.32
C ILE A 30 41.21 42.51 -54.66
N GLN A 31 40.14 42.21 -55.41
CA GLN A 31 38.75 42.23 -54.94
C GLN A 31 38.57 41.36 -53.70
N ALA A 32 37.90 41.91 -52.68
CA ALA A 32 37.29 41.12 -51.61
C ALA A 32 35.79 41.46 -51.57
N GLN A 33 35.02 40.38 -51.65
CA GLN A 33 33.59 40.25 -51.66
C GLN A 33 32.94 40.95 -50.45
N GLU A 34 31.88 41.73 -50.68
CA GLU A 34 30.99 42.18 -49.61
C GLU A 34 30.31 40.92 -49.02
N VAL A 35 30.76 40.52 -47.84
CA VAL A 35 30.05 39.54 -47.01
C VAL A 35 28.97 40.32 -46.26
N PRO A 36 27.67 39.98 -46.42
CA PRO A 36 26.64 40.54 -45.58
C PRO A 36 26.92 40.08 -44.15
N THR A 37 27.05 41.01 -43.21
CA THR A 37 26.88 40.67 -41.79
C THR A 37 25.40 40.35 -41.59
N HIS A 38 25.07 39.06 -41.73
CA HIS A 38 23.86 38.51 -41.13
C HIS A 38 24.00 38.76 -39.63
N HIS A 39 23.15 39.64 -39.09
CA HIS A 39 22.79 39.51 -37.68
C HIS A 39 22.02 38.19 -37.61
N ASP A 40 22.68 37.18 -37.05
CA ASP A 40 22.06 35.91 -36.73
C ASP A 40 21.09 36.15 -35.56
N ASP A 41 19.82 35.84 -35.79
CA ASP A 41 18.73 35.98 -34.81
C ASP A 41 18.62 34.71 -33.94
N ASP A 42 19.63 33.83 -34.01
CA ASP A 42 19.66 32.49 -33.42
C ASP A 42 20.11 32.53 -31.94
N ARG A 43 19.50 33.39 -31.13
CA ARG A 43 19.68 33.35 -29.67
C ARG A 43 18.79 32.27 -29.07
N VAL A 44 19.37 31.41 -28.24
CA VAL A 44 18.66 30.34 -27.54
C VAL A 44 17.74 30.93 -26.47
N SER A 45 16.43 30.73 -26.59
CA SER A 45 15.45 31.18 -25.60
C SER A 45 15.39 30.18 -24.45
N VAL A 46 15.64 30.62 -23.22
CA VAL A 46 15.57 29.78 -22.01
C VAL A 46 14.44 30.25 -21.10
N ALA A 47 13.57 29.33 -20.70
CA ALA A 47 12.42 29.57 -19.81
C ALA A 47 12.34 28.51 -18.70
N PHE A 48 11.55 28.77 -17.66
CA PHE A 48 11.14 27.72 -16.74
C PHE A 48 10.10 26.80 -17.38
N ASP A 49 10.09 25.52 -17.01
CA ASP A 49 9.10 24.54 -17.53
C ASP A 49 7.67 24.80 -17.01
N VAL A 50 7.54 25.39 -15.81
CA VAL A 50 6.27 25.81 -15.21
C VAL A 50 6.42 27.13 -14.45
N GLU A 51 5.30 27.84 -14.24
CA GLU A 51 5.23 29.14 -13.54
C GLU A 51 5.15 29.02 -12.01
N GLU A 52 4.55 27.94 -11.51
CA GLU A 52 4.29 27.73 -10.08
C GLU A 52 4.67 26.31 -9.66
N PHE A 53 5.31 26.20 -8.50
CA PHE A 53 5.65 24.96 -7.80
C PHE A 53 5.18 25.08 -6.35
N SER A 54 4.82 23.96 -5.72
CA SER A 54 4.63 23.90 -4.28
C SER A 54 5.36 22.70 -3.71
N VAL A 55 6.05 22.90 -2.59
CA VAL A 55 6.85 21.87 -1.91
C VAL A 55 6.54 21.94 -0.41
N LEU A 56 6.39 20.79 0.24
CA LEU A 56 6.19 20.72 1.69
C LEU A 56 7.54 20.81 2.41
N GLU A 57 7.59 21.53 3.52
CA GLU A 57 8.78 21.64 4.36
C GLU A 57 9.23 20.29 4.95
N TYR A 58 8.29 19.36 5.18
CA TYR A 58 8.57 17.97 5.55
C TYR A 58 9.37 17.17 4.50
N GLU A 59 9.36 17.58 3.23
CA GLU A 59 10.16 16.96 2.18
C GLU A 59 11.61 17.44 2.31
N SER A 60 12.38 16.88 3.24
CA SER A 60 13.85 17.07 3.30
C SER A 60 14.59 16.44 2.10
N TYR A 61 13.91 16.28 0.96
CA TYR A 61 14.46 15.80 -0.30
C TYR A 61 14.65 16.98 -1.24
N ALA A 62 15.78 16.98 -1.93
CA ALA A 62 16.02 17.99 -2.94
C ALA A 62 15.02 17.83 -4.11
N PHE A 63 14.53 18.95 -4.62
CA PHE A 63 13.72 19.01 -5.83
C PHE A 63 14.42 19.87 -6.88
N ASP A 64 14.14 19.58 -8.15
CA ASP A 64 14.76 20.27 -9.28
C ASP A 64 13.74 21.13 -10.02
N VAL A 65 14.04 22.43 -10.15
CA VAL A 65 13.34 23.32 -11.08
C VAL A 65 14.04 23.27 -12.43
N LYS A 66 13.28 22.99 -13.48
CA LYS A 66 13.80 22.85 -14.85
C LYS A 66 13.86 24.20 -15.56
N LEU A 67 15.02 24.49 -16.15
CA LEU A 67 15.17 25.47 -17.22
C LEU A 67 15.26 24.73 -18.55
N VAL A 68 14.46 25.15 -19.52
CA VAL A 68 14.37 24.55 -20.85
C VAL A 68 14.81 25.57 -21.88
N ALA A 69 15.79 25.17 -22.69
CA ALA A 69 16.18 25.88 -23.90
C ALA A 69 15.26 25.46 -25.05
N ASP A 70 14.88 26.41 -25.92
CA ASP A 70 14.03 26.15 -27.08
C ASP A 70 14.69 25.31 -28.19
N GLN A 71 16.00 25.10 -28.09
CA GLN A 71 16.83 24.29 -28.96
C GLN A 71 18.15 23.89 -28.25
N PRO A 72 18.88 22.86 -28.71
CA PRO A 72 20.15 22.47 -28.12
C PRO A 72 21.15 23.62 -28.14
N VAL A 73 21.80 23.85 -27.00
CA VAL A 73 22.79 24.91 -26.86
C VAL A 73 24.05 24.60 -27.68
N THR A 74 24.49 25.53 -28.53
CA THR A 74 25.63 25.32 -29.46
C THR A 74 27.01 25.61 -28.86
N ASP A 75 27.07 26.30 -27.72
CA ASP A 75 28.27 26.64 -26.95
C ASP A 75 27.86 26.82 -25.48
N ARG A 76 28.71 26.45 -24.51
CA ARG A 76 28.40 26.55 -23.07
C ARG A 76 27.67 27.86 -22.69
N LEU A 77 26.45 27.72 -22.17
CA LEU A 77 25.57 28.82 -21.79
C LEU A 77 25.37 28.83 -20.28
N VAL A 78 25.68 29.94 -19.61
CA VAL A 78 25.43 30.09 -18.17
C VAL A 78 24.28 31.06 -17.95
N VAL A 79 23.24 30.60 -17.26
CA VAL A 79 22.09 31.39 -16.83
C VAL A 79 22.30 31.81 -15.38
N ARG A 80 22.21 33.12 -15.11
CA ARG A 80 22.19 33.66 -13.75
C ARG A 80 20.74 33.85 -13.31
N LEU A 81 20.43 33.35 -12.13
CA LEU A 81 19.13 33.50 -11.48
C LEU A 81 19.20 34.52 -10.34
N ASN A 82 18.19 35.37 -10.25
CA ASN A 82 17.90 36.17 -9.07
C ASN A 82 16.87 35.44 -8.20
N LEU A 83 17.06 35.51 -6.89
CA LEU A 83 16.16 34.96 -5.88
C LEU A 83 15.49 36.09 -5.12
N SER A 84 14.17 36.03 -4.98
CA SER A 84 13.35 36.86 -4.10
C SER A 84 12.24 36.03 -3.48
N GLY A 85 11.27 36.65 -2.79
CA GLY A 85 10.17 35.96 -2.12
C GLY A 85 10.17 36.22 -0.61
N THR A 86 9.33 35.48 0.12
CA THR A 86 9.24 35.58 1.58
C THR A 86 10.19 34.62 2.29
N ALA A 87 10.58 33.52 1.64
CA ALA A 87 11.49 32.53 2.20
C ALA A 87 12.96 33.01 2.22
N THR A 88 13.65 32.67 3.29
CA THR A 88 15.04 33.00 3.63
C THR A 88 15.99 31.83 3.34
N ARG A 89 16.97 32.08 2.47
CA ARG A 89 18.01 31.09 2.15
C ARG A 89 18.85 30.70 3.38
N ASN A 90 19.07 29.40 3.56
CA ASN A 90 19.70 28.71 4.69
C ASN A 90 18.91 28.78 6.01
N VAL A 91 17.65 29.21 5.96
CA VAL A 91 16.68 29.02 7.04
C VAL A 91 15.59 28.09 6.54
N ASP A 92 14.99 28.42 5.40
CA ASP A 92 13.79 27.73 4.88
C ASP A 92 14.12 26.89 3.63
N TYR A 93 15.24 27.20 2.96
CA TYR A 93 15.76 26.41 1.84
C TYR A 93 17.26 26.60 1.59
N GLU A 94 17.92 25.60 1.02
CA GLU A 94 19.23 25.70 0.38
C GLU A 94 19.11 25.58 -1.14
N ILE A 95 20.07 26.19 -1.84
CA ILE A 95 20.21 26.07 -3.30
C ILE A 95 21.70 25.93 -3.60
N ALA A 96 22.06 24.92 -4.40
CA ALA A 96 23.44 24.59 -4.69
C ALA A 96 24.17 25.72 -5.45
N SER A 97 23.50 26.36 -6.40
CA SER A 97 24.04 27.46 -7.21
C SER A 97 22.92 28.29 -7.85
N THR A 98 23.10 29.61 -7.94
CA THR A 98 22.26 30.50 -8.78
C THR A 98 22.83 30.69 -10.18
N LEU A 99 23.96 30.03 -10.49
CA LEU A 99 24.53 29.93 -11.82
C LEU A 99 24.22 28.53 -12.35
N VAL A 100 23.34 28.48 -13.34
CA VAL A 100 22.94 27.26 -14.03
C VAL A 100 23.69 27.18 -15.33
N THR A 101 24.32 26.04 -15.62
CA THR A 101 25.12 25.86 -16.85
C THR A 101 24.41 24.85 -17.74
N PHE A 102 24.21 25.22 -19.00
CA PHE A 102 23.98 24.28 -20.10
C PHE A 102 25.33 24.03 -20.78
N GLU A 103 25.72 22.77 -20.87
CA GLU A 103 26.85 22.33 -21.69
C GLU A 103 26.44 22.23 -23.17
N GLU A 104 27.43 22.14 -24.07
CA GLU A 104 27.17 22.03 -25.51
C GLU A 104 26.31 20.79 -25.81
N GLY A 105 25.18 21.01 -26.50
CA GLY A 105 24.20 19.99 -26.87
C GLY A 105 23.06 19.79 -25.85
N GLU A 106 23.06 20.46 -24.70
CA GLU A 106 21.99 20.34 -23.71
C GLU A 106 20.78 21.24 -24.05
N GLU A 107 19.58 20.73 -23.78
CA GLU A 107 18.30 21.47 -23.88
C GLU A 107 17.66 21.71 -22.50
N VAL A 108 18.12 21.02 -21.46
CA VAL A 108 17.55 21.09 -20.11
C VAL A 108 18.67 21.24 -19.10
N ALA A 109 18.51 22.19 -18.19
CA ALA A 109 19.37 22.33 -17.02
C ALA A 109 18.52 22.38 -15.74
N LEU A 110 19.04 21.80 -14.67
CA LEU A 110 18.31 21.63 -13.41
C LEU A 110 18.83 22.59 -12.34
N VAL A 111 17.90 23.17 -11.59
CA VAL A 111 18.17 24.03 -10.44
C VAL A 111 17.70 23.31 -9.19
N ARG A 112 18.66 22.79 -8.42
CA ARG A 112 18.38 21.98 -7.24
C ARG A 112 18.15 22.85 -6.01
N PHE A 113 16.99 22.67 -5.39
CA PHE A 113 16.57 23.27 -4.13
C PHE A 113 16.39 22.19 -3.06
N GLU A 114 16.74 22.53 -1.83
CA GLU A 114 16.56 21.64 -0.68
C GLU A 114 15.78 22.41 0.39
N PRO A 115 14.48 22.13 0.61
CA PRO A 115 13.73 22.72 1.72
C PRO A 115 14.41 22.37 3.04
N LEU A 116 14.59 23.37 3.89
CA LEU A 116 15.12 23.18 5.23
C LEU A 116 13.95 23.13 6.20
N ARG A 117 13.85 22.00 6.90
CA ARG A 117 12.83 21.85 7.92
C ARG A 117 13.21 22.56 9.21
N ASP A 118 12.30 23.37 9.71
CA ASP A 118 12.27 23.93 11.03
C ASP A 118 11.03 23.39 11.82
N TRP A 119 10.85 23.79 13.08
CA TRP A 119 9.81 23.25 13.97
C TRP A 119 8.88 24.37 14.47
N ILE A 120 8.82 25.48 13.75
CA ILE A 120 8.16 26.72 14.13
C ILE A 120 7.16 27.06 13.03
N TRP A 121 5.88 27.15 13.39
CA TRP A 121 4.89 27.72 12.47
C TRP A 121 5.23 29.19 12.15
N GLU A 122 5.57 29.47 10.90
CA GLU A 122 5.74 30.81 10.32
C GLU A 122 4.82 31.09 9.14
N GLY A 123 4.13 30.05 8.64
CA GLY A 123 3.17 30.08 7.54
C GLY A 123 3.83 29.89 6.17
N ASP A 124 3.03 29.57 5.14
CA ASP A 124 3.55 29.32 3.79
C ASP A 124 4.41 30.48 3.28
N GLU A 125 5.59 30.12 2.77
CA GLU A 125 6.56 31.06 2.25
C GLU A 125 6.80 30.87 0.75
N THR A 126 7.42 31.84 0.10
CA THR A 126 7.63 31.84 -1.35
C THR A 126 9.09 32.06 -1.70
N ILE A 127 9.57 31.35 -2.72
CA ILE A 127 10.83 31.60 -3.40
C ILE A 127 10.49 31.96 -4.84
N GLN A 128 10.81 33.18 -5.25
CA GLN A 128 10.71 33.62 -6.64
C GLN A 128 12.07 33.51 -7.31
N LEU A 129 12.08 32.76 -8.40
CA LEU A 129 13.20 32.53 -9.30
C LEU A 129 13.02 33.39 -10.55
N GLU A 130 13.90 34.36 -10.79
CA GLU A 130 13.87 35.19 -12.00
C GLU A 130 15.13 34.97 -12.84
N ILE A 131 14.96 34.76 -14.15
CA ILE A 131 16.07 34.71 -15.10
C ILE A 131 16.64 36.14 -15.27
N ASP A 132 17.82 36.40 -14.67
CA ASP A 132 18.44 37.72 -14.61
C ASP A 132 19.29 38.04 -15.85
N SER A 133 20.26 37.18 -16.14
CA SER A 133 21.24 37.44 -17.19
C SER A 133 21.88 36.15 -17.71
N PHE A 134 22.48 36.24 -18.91
CA PHE A 134 23.16 35.13 -19.57
C PHE A 134 24.64 35.45 -19.79
N LEU A 135 25.48 34.43 -19.68
CA LEU A 135 26.84 34.41 -20.21
C LEU A 135 26.89 33.37 -21.34
N GLY A 136 26.82 33.83 -22.59
CA GLY A 136 26.67 32.99 -23.79
C GLY A 136 25.65 33.57 -24.76
N ASN A 137 25.15 32.76 -25.71
CA ASN A 137 24.19 33.20 -26.74
C ASN A 137 22.70 33.15 -26.32
N GLY A 138 22.39 32.98 -25.03
CA GLY A 138 21.00 32.83 -24.56
C GLY A 138 20.21 34.14 -24.42
N GLN A 139 18.88 34.03 -24.39
CA GLN A 139 17.90 35.09 -24.13
C GLN A 139 16.75 34.60 -23.25
N VAL A 140 16.03 35.52 -22.59
CA VAL A 140 14.91 35.19 -21.68
C VAL A 140 13.70 34.70 -22.48
N GLY A 141 13.20 33.51 -22.15
CA GLY A 141 11.94 32.95 -22.64
C GLY A 141 10.77 33.17 -21.67
N SER A 142 9.62 32.58 -21.97
CA SER A 142 8.42 32.65 -21.13
C SER A 142 8.00 31.24 -20.71
N PRO A 143 7.77 30.96 -19.41
CA PRO A 143 7.86 31.90 -18.28
C PRO A 143 9.30 32.26 -17.87
N SER A 144 9.52 33.55 -17.56
CA SER A 144 10.81 34.09 -17.11
C SER A 144 10.97 34.11 -15.58
N VAL A 145 9.88 33.81 -14.88
CA VAL A 145 9.79 33.73 -13.42
C VAL A 145 9.12 32.42 -13.04
N ALA A 146 9.65 31.72 -12.04
CA ALA A 146 8.97 30.61 -11.38
C ALA A 146 8.79 30.95 -9.89
N GLU A 147 7.59 30.75 -9.36
CA GLU A 147 7.30 30.88 -7.93
C GLU A 147 7.25 29.49 -7.30
N ILE A 148 8.00 29.28 -6.23
CA ILE A 148 7.96 28.07 -5.41
C ILE A 148 7.30 28.46 -4.09
N THR A 149 6.16 27.85 -3.76
CA THR A 149 5.55 27.95 -2.43
C THR A 149 6.12 26.84 -1.54
N VAL A 150 6.82 27.22 -0.48
CA VAL A 150 7.21 26.31 0.61
C VAL A 150 6.03 26.27 1.59
N LEU A 151 5.42 25.11 1.72
CA LEU A 151 4.22 24.89 2.54
C LEU A 151 4.64 24.45 3.95
N ASP A 152 4.22 25.22 4.96
CA ASP A 152 4.54 24.99 6.38
C ASP A 152 3.75 23.77 6.91
N ASP A 153 4.43 22.82 7.56
CA ASP A 153 3.82 21.58 8.08
C ASP A 153 3.49 21.60 9.57
N GLU A 154 3.78 22.71 10.25
CA GLU A 154 3.62 22.87 11.68
C GLU A 154 2.20 23.34 12.05
N PHE A 155 1.83 23.14 13.32
CA PHE A 155 0.52 23.58 13.78
C PHE A 155 0.52 25.07 14.08
N LYS A 156 -0.27 25.84 13.32
CA LYS A 156 -0.66 27.20 13.72
C LYS A 156 -1.24 27.18 15.15
N PRO A 157 -0.67 27.94 16.11
CA PRO A 157 -1.32 28.14 17.41
C PRO A 157 -2.66 28.85 17.19
N VAL A 158 -3.76 28.17 17.47
CA VAL A 158 -5.10 28.77 17.39
C VAL A 158 -5.36 29.58 18.66
N GLU A 159 -5.22 30.91 18.56
CA GLU A 159 -5.94 31.84 19.44
C GLU A 159 -7.30 32.16 18.84
N GLY A 160 -8.37 31.91 19.61
CA GLY A 160 -9.71 32.44 19.36
C GLY A 160 -10.78 31.36 19.16
N GLU A 161 -11.68 31.24 20.14
CA GLU A 161 -12.86 30.39 20.06
C GLU A 161 -13.86 30.86 18.99
N PRO A 162 -14.51 29.94 18.27
CA PRO A 162 -15.80 30.21 17.65
C PRO A 162 -16.94 29.91 18.64
N ASN A 163 -17.63 30.99 18.98
CA ASN A 163 -18.90 31.03 19.68
C ASN A 163 -20.01 30.49 18.75
N TYR A 164 -20.48 29.26 18.97
CA TYR A 164 -21.66 28.74 18.29
C TYR A 164 -22.92 29.06 19.09
N ARG A 165 -23.67 30.07 18.62
CA ARG A 165 -25.06 30.28 19.01
C ARG A 165 -25.98 29.88 17.85
N GLU A 166 -26.87 28.95 18.18
CA GLU A 166 -28.16 28.64 17.57
C GLU A 166 -28.16 27.95 16.20
N LEU A 167 -27.95 26.64 16.22
CA LEU A 167 -28.78 25.71 15.44
C LEU A 167 -29.85 25.14 16.37
N ARG A 168 -31.08 25.08 15.87
CA ARG A 168 -32.29 24.73 16.62
C ARG A 168 -32.16 23.36 17.28
N LYS A 169 -32.25 23.32 18.61
CA LYS A 169 -32.62 22.11 19.35
C LYS A 169 -34.06 21.72 18.98
N LEU A 170 -34.23 20.59 18.31
CA LEU A 170 -35.43 19.76 18.38
C LEU A 170 -34.95 18.31 18.54
N SER A 171 -35.19 17.78 19.75
CA SER A 171 -34.94 16.43 20.31
C SER A 171 -33.49 15.90 20.46
N ASP A 172 -32.95 15.99 21.68
CA ASP A 172 -31.75 15.25 22.15
C ASP A 172 -32.11 13.80 22.54
N ILE A 173 -32.51 12.96 21.58
CA ILE A 173 -32.79 11.53 21.78
C ILE A 173 -31.94 10.70 20.81
N TYR A 174 -31.11 9.78 21.32
CA TYR A 174 -30.38 8.81 20.51
C TYR A 174 -30.94 7.40 20.73
N THR A 175 -31.15 6.66 19.65
CA THR A 175 -31.44 5.22 19.66
C THR A 175 -30.18 4.43 19.43
N PHE A 176 -30.11 3.27 20.08
CA PHE A 176 -29.20 2.22 19.68
C PHE A 176 -29.93 0.90 19.80
N SER A 177 -29.78 0.09 18.76
CA SER A 177 -30.53 -1.13 18.60
C SER A 177 -29.58 -2.31 18.72
N TYR A 178 -29.79 -3.16 19.72
CA TYR A 178 -29.02 -4.38 19.91
C TYR A 178 -29.87 -5.57 19.48
N MET A 179 -29.42 -6.29 18.46
CA MET A 179 -30.11 -7.48 17.98
C MET A 179 -29.48 -8.74 18.57
N ARG A 180 -30.32 -9.66 19.04
CA ARG A 180 -29.95 -11.02 19.41
C ARG A 180 -30.83 -11.99 18.64
N ILE A 181 -30.19 -12.95 17.99
CA ILE A 181 -30.86 -13.96 17.19
C ILE A 181 -30.89 -15.29 17.96
N GLU A 182 -32.06 -15.92 17.97
CA GLU A 182 -32.27 -17.33 18.33
C GLU A 182 -32.91 -18.03 17.13
N GLU A 183 -32.79 -19.37 17.01
CA GLU A 183 -33.19 -20.15 15.82
C GLU A 183 -34.51 -19.68 15.15
N ASP A 184 -35.57 -19.42 15.92
CA ASP A 184 -36.88 -18.98 15.41
C ASP A 184 -37.30 -17.56 15.82
N ARG A 185 -36.39 -16.77 16.41
CA ARG A 185 -36.69 -15.47 17.04
C ARG A 185 -35.60 -14.43 16.85
N ILE A 186 -36.02 -13.22 16.55
CA ILE A 186 -35.17 -12.04 16.56
C ILE A 186 -35.57 -11.18 17.73
N TRP A 187 -34.63 -10.92 18.62
CA TRP A 187 -34.77 -10.03 19.76
C TRP A 187 -34.10 -8.71 19.43
N VAL A 188 -34.87 -7.63 19.37
CA VAL A 188 -34.36 -6.28 19.14
C VAL A 188 -34.51 -5.50 20.45
N ALA A 189 -33.40 -5.20 21.10
CA ALA A 189 -33.35 -4.27 22.21
C ALA A 189 -33.22 -2.86 21.66
N VAL A 190 -34.24 -2.03 21.87
CA VAL A 190 -34.18 -0.62 21.53
C VAL A 190 -33.83 0.15 22.78
N ILE A 191 -32.68 0.81 22.76
CA ILE A 191 -32.18 1.57 23.90
C ILE A 191 -32.19 3.05 23.56
N VAL A 192 -32.85 3.84 24.41
CA VAL A 192 -33.08 5.26 24.21
C VAL A 192 -32.24 6.05 25.22
N ARG A 193 -31.35 6.92 24.73
CA ARG A 193 -30.58 7.87 25.55
C ARG A 193 -31.23 9.24 25.47
N ASN A 194 -31.43 9.90 26.62
CA ASN A 194 -31.96 11.26 26.70
C ASN A 194 -30.99 12.18 27.46
N HIS A 195 -30.67 13.35 26.88
CA HIS A 195 -29.99 14.46 27.56
C HIS A 195 -31.01 15.48 28.11
N GLY A 196 -31.85 15.08 29.07
CA GLY A 196 -32.86 15.96 29.67
C GLY A 196 -33.89 15.25 30.55
N ALA A 197 -34.75 16.05 31.20
CA ALA A 197 -35.92 15.52 31.90
C ALA A 197 -36.95 15.04 30.85
N LEU A 198 -37.37 13.78 30.94
CA LEU A 198 -38.42 13.22 30.08
C LEU A 198 -39.68 14.09 30.13
N PRO A 199 -40.33 14.39 28.98
CA PRO A 199 -41.75 14.71 28.99
C PRO A 199 -42.49 13.58 29.71
N SER A 200 -43.50 13.92 30.50
CA SER A 200 -44.27 12.97 31.33
C SER A 200 -45.16 12.00 30.54
N GLU A 201 -44.83 11.69 29.28
CA GLU A 201 -45.73 11.03 28.33
C GLU A 201 -45.06 9.84 27.63
N GLN A 202 -45.88 8.84 27.30
CA GLN A 202 -45.49 7.50 26.84
C GLN A 202 -44.74 7.53 25.51
N THR A 203 -43.49 7.05 25.48
CA THR A 203 -42.78 6.73 24.23
C THR A 203 -43.24 5.37 23.71
N ARG A 204 -43.74 5.31 22.47
CA ARG A 204 -43.98 4.05 21.77
C ARG A 204 -42.83 3.77 20.82
N VAL A 205 -42.30 2.57 20.91
CA VAL A 205 -41.35 2.01 19.95
C VAL A 205 -42.13 1.06 19.04
N THR A 206 -42.09 1.29 17.74
CA THR A 206 -42.69 0.40 16.74
C THR A 206 -41.58 -0.14 15.86
N LEU A 207 -41.50 -1.46 15.77
CA LEU A 207 -40.68 -2.14 14.79
C LEU A 207 -41.56 -2.55 13.62
N THR A 208 -41.21 -2.16 12.41
CA THR A 208 -41.83 -2.67 11.19
C THR A 208 -40.81 -3.51 10.43
N LEU A 209 -41.25 -4.58 9.77
CA LEU A 209 -40.42 -5.35 8.85
C LEU A 209 -40.97 -5.25 7.43
N ALA A 210 -40.12 -4.88 6.49
CA ALA A 210 -40.38 -4.94 5.06
C ALA A 210 -39.64 -6.12 4.42
N ASP A 211 -40.17 -6.59 3.30
CA ASP A 211 -39.65 -7.71 2.53
C ASP A 211 -39.21 -7.21 1.14
N ASP A 212 -37.93 -7.38 0.84
CA ASP A 212 -37.29 -6.85 -0.38
C ASP A 212 -37.91 -7.43 -1.66
N ALA A 213 -38.19 -8.74 -1.65
CA ALA A 213 -38.72 -9.46 -2.80
C ALA A 213 -40.21 -9.14 -3.07
N ALA A 214 -40.86 -8.28 -2.27
CA ALA A 214 -42.26 -7.87 -2.42
C ALA A 214 -42.45 -6.37 -2.75
N GLY A 215 -41.36 -5.60 -2.86
CA GLY A 215 -41.38 -4.16 -3.14
C GLY A 215 -41.96 -3.32 -1.98
N GLU A 216 -41.17 -3.15 -0.92
CA GLU A 216 -41.42 -2.25 0.24
C GLU A 216 -42.82 -2.34 0.88
N ASN A 217 -43.43 -3.53 0.93
CA ASN A 217 -44.66 -3.72 1.69
C ASN A 217 -44.31 -4.20 3.11
N VAL A 218 -44.74 -3.47 4.14
CA VAL A 218 -44.60 -3.90 5.55
C VAL A 218 -45.33 -5.23 5.75
N VAL A 219 -44.57 -6.30 6.02
CA VAL A 219 -45.07 -7.67 6.20
C VAL A 219 -45.25 -8.05 7.66
N HIS A 220 -44.59 -7.33 8.59
CA HIS A 220 -44.71 -7.54 10.02
C HIS A 220 -44.59 -6.20 10.77
N SER A 221 -45.29 -6.05 11.90
CA SER A 221 -45.09 -4.91 12.80
C SER A 221 -45.38 -5.29 14.24
N ALA A 222 -44.55 -4.81 15.15
CA ALA A 222 -44.69 -5.00 16.59
C ALA A 222 -44.38 -3.70 17.31
N SER A 223 -45.27 -3.27 18.22
CA SER A 223 -45.08 -2.05 19.01
C SER A 223 -45.06 -2.33 20.51
N ARG A 224 -44.22 -1.61 21.24
CA ARG A 224 -44.12 -1.61 22.71
C ARG A 224 -44.17 -0.19 23.24
N ILE A 225 -44.78 -0.01 24.42
CA ILE A 225 -44.78 1.26 25.15
C ILE A 225 -43.72 1.17 26.23
N VAL A 226 -42.81 2.15 26.27
CA VAL A 226 -41.78 2.24 27.30
C VAL A 226 -42.42 2.72 28.62
N PRO A 227 -42.26 1.98 29.74
CA PRO A 227 -42.84 2.37 31.02
C PRO A 227 -42.26 3.68 31.56
N GLU A 228 -43.09 4.50 32.21
CA GLU A 228 -42.64 5.69 32.93
C GLU A 228 -41.79 5.30 34.15
N LEU A 229 -40.65 5.97 34.36
CA LEU A 229 -39.89 5.82 35.61
C LEU A 229 -40.68 6.40 36.80
N SER A 230 -41.25 5.52 37.63
CA SER A 230 -41.87 5.97 38.88
C SER A 230 -40.81 6.18 39.99
N GLY A 231 -40.44 7.44 40.24
CA GLY A 231 -39.91 7.90 41.53
C GLY A 231 -38.39 7.93 41.72
N ARG A 232 -37.90 9.02 42.33
CA ARG A 232 -36.55 9.33 42.88
C ARG A 232 -35.27 9.04 42.07
N GLU A 233 -35.28 8.20 41.05
CA GLU A 233 -34.10 7.87 40.22
C GLU A 233 -33.88 8.86 39.07
N ALA A 234 -34.92 9.56 38.61
CA ALA A 234 -34.85 10.53 37.51
C ALA A 234 -34.18 11.87 37.87
N ALA A 235 -33.97 12.18 39.15
CA ALA A 235 -33.64 13.54 39.58
C ALA A 235 -32.14 13.89 39.63
N ASN A 236 -31.22 12.96 39.32
CA ASN A 236 -29.79 13.16 39.63
C ASN A 236 -28.76 12.63 38.62
N ARG A 237 -29.11 12.32 37.37
CA ARG A 237 -28.12 11.97 36.33
C ARG A 237 -28.36 12.75 35.04
N SER A 238 -27.30 13.34 34.50
CA SER A 238 -27.26 14.02 33.20
C SER A 238 -27.30 13.07 31.99
N ASP A 239 -27.33 11.76 32.24
CA ASP A 239 -27.41 10.68 31.26
C ASP A 239 -28.27 9.56 31.85
N SER A 240 -29.41 9.26 31.23
CA SER A 240 -30.24 8.10 31.57
C SER A 240 -30.50 7.26 30.33
N PHE A 241 -30.40 5.93 30.47
CA PHE A 241 -30.56 4.93 29.41
C PHE A 241 -31.72 4.00 29.75
N TRP A 242 -32.59 3.72 28.78
CA TRP A 242 -33.74 2.82 28.92
C TRP A 242 -33.73 1.82 27.77
N GLY A 243 -33.93 0.52 28.04
CA GLY A 243 -34.00 -0.51 27.00
C GLY A 243 -35.27 -1.35 27.09
N GLU A 244 -35.92 -1.62 25.96
CA GLU A 244 -37.04 -2.57 25.84
C GLU A 244 -36.78 -3.59 24.74
N TRP A 245 -37.23 -4.83 24.94
CA TRP A 245 -37.06 -5.91 23.96
C TRP A 245 -38.33 -6.10 23.12
N ILE A 246 -38.16 -6.07 21.80
CA ILE A 246 -39.17 -6.47 20.82
C ILE A 246 -38.75 -7.84 20.26
N VAL A 247 -39.70 -8.78 20.18
CA VAL A 247 -39.46 -10.14 19.68
C VAL A 247 -40.23 -10.35 18.39
N ILE A 248 -39.53 -10.73 17.33
CA ILE A 248 -40.10 -11.16 16.06
C ILE A 248 -39.96 -12.67 15.95
N HIS A 249 -41.02 -13.35 15.53
CA HIS A 249 -40.97 -14.78 15.22
C HIS A 249 -40.81 -15.00 13.71
N THR A 250 -39.77 -15.72 13.29
CA THR A 250 -39.43 -15.92 11.86
C THR A 250 -40.38 -16.89 11.16
N ASN A 251 -41.16 -17.68 11.90
CA ASN A 251 -42.10 -18.68 11.36
C ASN A 251 -43.11 -18.10 10.33
N GLY A 252 -43.47 -16.82 10.47
CA GLY A 252 -44.39 -16.11 9.58
C GLY A 252 -43.74 -15.51 8.33
N LEU A 253 -42.41 -15.51 8.25
CA LEU A 253 -41.63 -14.91 7.18
C LEU A 253 -41.31 -15.92 6.06
N ARG A 254 -41.09 -15.45 4.84
CA ARG A 254 -40.59 -16.23 3.69
C ARG A 254 -39.12 -16.64 3.91
N PRO A 255 -38.73 -17.90 3.64
CA PRO A 255 -37.34 -18.35 3.70
C PRO A 255 -36.51 -17.76 2.56
N SER A 256 -35.17 -17.77 2.68
CA SER A 256 -34.23 -17.30 1.64
C SER A 256 -34.55 -15.88 1.14
N THR A 257 -34.98 -15.02 2.06
CA THR A 257 -35.46 -13.66 1.78
C THR A 257 -34.78 -12.69 2.72
N ILE A 258 -34.42 -11.52 2.19
CA ILE A 258 -33.86 -10.39 2.96
C ILE A 258 -35.02 -9.60 3.57
N TYR A 259 -34.94 -9.34 4.87
CA TYR A 259 -35.89 -8.50 5.59
C TYR A 259 -35.19 -7.27 6.13
N TYR A 260 -35.89 -6.14 6.07
CA TYR A 260 -35.44 -4.89 6.66
C TYR A 260 -36.38 -4.51 7.79
N GLY A 261 -35.82 -4.26 8.96
CA GLY A 261 -36.50 -3.77 10.14
C GLY A 261 -36.27 -2.27 10.32
N GLU A 262 -37.35 -1.51 10.39
CA GLU A 262 -37.33 -0.08 10.68
C GLU A 262 -37.87 0.14 12.11
N ILE A 263 -37.10 0.87 12.92
CA ILE A 263 -37.50 1.23 14.29
C ILE A 263 -38.02 2.66 14.28
N ILE A 264 -39.32 2.78 14.47
CA ILE A 264 -40.05 4.05 14.53
C ILE A 264 -40.26 4.42 16.00
N LEU A 265 -39.71 5.55 16.41
CA LEU A 265 -40.02 6.15 17.70
C LEU A 265 -41.16 7.16 17.58
N GLU A 266 -42.25 6.91 18.29
CA GLU A 266 -43.35 7.85 18.46
C GLU A 266 -43.32 8.41 19.88
N THR A 267 -42.96 9.68 20.03
CA THR A 267 -43.14 10.42 21.30
C THR A 267 -44.42 11.23 21.25
N TYR A 268 -45.23 11.12 22.31
CA TYR A 268 -46.43 11.92 22.47
C TYR A 268 -46.05 13.20 23.22
N GLU A 269 -46.23 14.37 22.58
CA GLU A 269 -46.16 15.68 23.27
C GLU A 269 -47.48 16.44 23.06
N GLY A 270 -48.34 16.45 24.08
CA GLY A 270 -49.59 17.21 24.05
C GLY A 270 -50.68 16.63 23.16
N GLU A 271 -50.72 16.98 21.86
CA GLU A 271 -51.67 16.46 20.84
C GLU A 271 -51.00 16.07 19.50
N ALA A 272 -49.67 16.05 19.43
CA ALA A 272 -48.94 15.70 18.21
C ALA A 272 -47.88 14.61 18.49
N TYR A 273 -47.71 13.71 17.52
CA TYR A 273 -46.61 12.73 17.49
C TYR A 273 -45.43 13.33 16.74
N THR A 274 -44.23 13.22 17.31
CA THR A 274 -42.97 13.49 16.61
C THR A 274 -42.35 12.14 16.24
N PHE A 275 -41.95 11.99 14.97
CA PHE A 275 -41.32 10.79 14.44
C PHE A 275 -39.81 11.02 14.35
N ASN A 276 -39.02 10.07 14.85
CA ASN A 276 -37.58 10.00 14.58
C ASN A 276 -37.28 8.61 14.03
N ASN A 277 -36.67 8.55 12.84
CA ASN A 277 -36.36 7.33 12.10
C ASN A 277 -34.85 7.35 11.80
N ASP A 278 -34.04 6.84 12.71
CA ASP A 278 -32.58 6.83 12.54
C ASP A 278 -31.96 5.42 12.65
N ASP A 279 -32.74 4.38 13.00
CA ASP A 279 -32.24 3.01 13.17
C ASP A 279 -32.99 2.01 12.26
N SER A 280 -32.29 1.46 11.27
CA SER A 280 -32.75 0.35 10.44
C SER A 280 -31.76 -0.82 10.50
N PHE A 281 -32.27 -2.05 10.47
CA PHE A 281 -31.44 -3.27 10.47
C PHE A 281 -31.95 -4.26 9.41
N GLY A 282 -31.06 -5.02 8.80
CA GLY A 282 -31.37 -6.09 7.85
C GLY A 282 -31.04 -7.47 8.40
N PHE A 283 -31.70 -8.50 7.90
CA PHE A 283 -31.34 -9.88 8.16
C PHE A 283 -31.78 -10.81 7.02
N VAL A 284 -31.02 -11.88 6.80
CA VAL A 284 -31.36 -12.92 5.80
C VAL A 284 -31.87 -14.17 6.50
N LEU A 285 -32.89 -14.84 5.94
CA LEU A 285 -33.36 -16.14 6.43
C LEU A 285 -32.86 -17.30 5.56
N ASP A 286 -32.52 -18.45 6.17
CA ASP A 286 -32.21 -19.69 5.44
C ASP A 286 -33.48 -20.40 4.92
N ALA A 287 -33.30 -21.55 4.25
CA ALA A 287 -34.40 -22.36 3.75
C ALA A 287 -35.30 -22.93 4.87
N GLN A 288 -34.78 -23.01 6.10
CA GLN A 288 -35.43 -23.47 7.32
C GLN A 288 -36.02 -22.30 8.15
N LYS A 289 -35.86 -21.05 7.69
CA LYS A 289 -36.27 -19.79 8.35
C LYS A 289 -35.47 -19.41 9.59
N HIS A 290 -34.24 -19.90 9.71
CA HIS A 290 -33.28 -19.38 10.70
C HIS A 290 -32.60 -18.13 10.15
N VAL A 291 -32.21 -17.22 11.03
CA VAL A 291 -31.55 -15.97 10.64
C VAL A 291 -30.06 -16.22 10.40
N GLN A 292 -29.53 -15.77 9.25
CA GLN A 292 -28.18 -16.04 8.77
C GLN A 292 -27.19 -14.86 8.88
N SER A 293 -27.65 -13.63 9.16
CA SER A 293 -26.77 -12.45 9.29
C SER A 293 -27.44 -11.30 10.06
N GLN A 294 -26.64 -10.43 10.66
CA GLN A 294 -27.07 -9.12 11.18
C GLN A 294 -26.53 -8.01 10.25
N CYS A 295 -27.43 -7.21 9.67
CA CYS A 295 -27.09 -6.02 8.90
C CYS A 295 -27.58 -4.81 9.69
N ASP A 296 -26.81 -3.74 9.80
CA ASP A 296 -27.40 -2.42 10.09
C ASP A 296 -27.34 -1.62 8.78
N HIS A 297 -28.42 -0.93 8.44
CA HIS A 297 -28.68 -0.15 7.22
C HIS A 297 -29.46 -0.81 6.06
N GLU A 298 -30.18 0.05 5.35
CA GLU A 298 -30.95 -0.22 4.15
C GLU A 298 -30.00 -0.57 3.00
N ALA A 299 -30.17 -1.75 2.39
CA ALA A 299 -29.61 -1.94 1.05
C ALA A 299 -30.47 -1.10 0.10
N THR A 300 -29.88 -0.04 -0.47
CA THR A 300 -30.51 0.70 -1.56
C THR A 300 -30.76 -0.29 -2.70
N GLY A 301 -32.04 -0.56 -3.01
CA GLY A 301 -32.40 -1.53 -4.05
C GLY A 301 -31.62 -1.28 -5.34
N LEU A 302 -31.23 -2.37 -6.03
CA LEU A 302 -30.42 -2.40 -7.26
C LEU A 302 -30.60 -1.14 -8.13
N VAL A 303 -29.73 -0.15 -7.90
CA VAL A 303 -29.63 1.01 -8.77
C VAL A 303 -28.80 0.55 -9.96
N THR A 304 -29.26 0.78 -11.18
CA THR A 304 -28.43 0.55 -12.36
C THR A 304 -27.76 1.87 -12.71
N GLY A 305 -26.43 1.93 -12.73
CA GLY A 305 -25.72 3.17 -13.02
C GLY A 305 -24.22 3.06 -12.81
N THR A 306 -23.46 4.05 -13.30
CA THR A 306 -22.03 4.13 -13.03
C THR A 306 -21.77 4.43 -11.56
N ASP A 307 -20.79 3.75 -10.98
CA ASP A 307 -20.41 3.91 -9.57
C ASP A 307 -19.91 5.35 -9.33
N PRO A 308 -20.52 6.12 -8.41
CA PRO A 308 -20.29 7.55 -8.25
C PRO A 308 -18.86 7.89 -7.83
N PHE A 309 -18.14 6.96 -7.21
CA PHE A 309 -16.77 7.18 -6.72
C PHE A 309 -15.68 6.57 -7.60
N LEU A 310 -16.03 5.90 -8.71
CA LEU A 310 -15.05 5.31 -9.62
C LEU A 310 -14.00 6.32 -10.12
N SER A 311 -14.40 7.56 -10.39
CA SER A 311 -13.48 8.61 -10.84
C SER A 311 -12.41 9.01 -9.80
N GLU A 312 -12.62 8.65 -8.54
CA GLU A 312 -11.71 8.96 -7.43
C GLU A 312 -10.82 7.76 -7.06
N GLN A 313 -11.10 6.57 -7.62
CA GLN A 313 -10.25 5.38 -7.47
C GLN A 313 -9.03 5.47 -8.41
N TRP A 314 -8.07 6.33 -8.04
CA TRP A 314 -6.85 6.57 -8.81
C TRP A 314 -6.09 5.29 -9.15
N TYR A 315 -6.12 4.28 -8.27
CA TYR A 315 -5.44 3.01 -8.48
C TYR A 315 -6.04 2.15 -9.61
N ILE A 316 -7.30 2.39 -10.01
CA ILE A 316 -7.91 1.77 -11.20
C ILE A 316 -7.58 2.58 -12.45
N GLN A 317 -7.79 3.90 -12.37
CA GLN A 317 -7.51 4.82 -13.46
C GLN A 317 -7.06 6.17 -12.92
N ASN A 318 -5.79 6.50 -13.11
CA ASN A 318 -5.16 7.71 -12.61
C ASN A 318 -5.12 8.80 -13.69
N ASN A 319 -6.09 9.70 -13.61
CA ASN A 319 -6.20 10.89 -14.45
C ASN A 319 -5.67 12.15 -13.76
N GLY A 320 -4.84 12.01 -12.71
CA GLY A 320 -4.35 13.13 -11.91
C GLY A 320 -5.37 13.71 -10.93
N GLN A 321 -6.32 12.88 -10.50
CA GLN A 321 -7.31 13.23 -9.48
C GLN A 321 -6.66 13.35 -8.10
N ARG A 322 -7.39 13.98 -7.17
CA ARG A 322 -6.95 14.14 -5.79
C ARG A 322 -7.31 12.95 -4.90
N ALA A 323 -8.30 12.14 -5.30
CA ALA A 323 -8.81 11.03 -4.49
C ALA A 323 -9.08 11.50 -3.05
N PHE A 324 -9.77 12.64 -2.93
CA PHE A 324 -10.08 13.33 -1.67
C PHE A 324 -8.91 13.82 -0.82
N SER A 325 -7.67 13.80 -1.34
CA SER A 325 -6.48 14.36 -0.69
C SER A 325 -6.13 15.79 -1.16
N ARG A 326 -5.10 16.41 -0.57
CA ARG A 326 -4.64 17.77 -0.92
C ARG A 326 -3.86 17.80 -2.23
N SER A 327 -2.98 16.82 -2.44
CA SER A 327 -2.14 16.67 -3.63
C SER A 327 -2.81 15.78 -4.68
N ARG A 328 -2.33 15.89 -5.92
CA ARG A 328 -2.81 15.06 -7.04
C ARG A 328 -1.95 13.82 -7.18
N ALA A 329 -2.57 12.73 -7.62
CA ALA A 329 -1.86 11.57 -8.12
C ALA A 329 -1.10 11.91 -9.42
N ARG A 330 -0.01 11.19 -9.73
CA ARG A 330 0.71 11.33 -11.00
C ARG A 330 -0.02 10.58 -12.10
N PHE A 331 -0.41 11.29 -13.15
CA PHE A 331 -1.15 10.72 -14.28
C PHE A 331 -0.53 9.39 -14.80
N GLY A 332 -1.35 8.36 -14.96
CA GLY A 332 -0.97 7.04 -15.48
C GLY A 332 -0.29 6.09 -14.47
N GLU A 333 0.02 6.54 -13.25
CA GLU A 333 0.53 5.66 -12.20
C GLU A 333 -0.66 4.97 -11.48
N ASP A 334 -1.18 3.90 -12.10
CA ASP A 334 -2.31 3.09 -11.63
C ASP A 334 -2.05 1.60 -11.88
N LEU A 335 -3.07 0.77 -12.13
CA LEU A 335 -2.94 -0.65 -12.45
C LEU A 335 -2.81 -0.97 -13.94
N HIS A 336 -3.03 0.00 -14.84
CA HIS A 336 -3.22 -0.23 -16.27
C HIS A 336 -4.24 -1.35 -16.53
N MET A 337 -5.51 -1.08 -16.25
CA MET A 337 -6.59 -2.06 -16.44
C MET A 337 -7.72 -1.52 -17.33
N HIS A 338 -7.42 -0.55 -18.19
CA HIS A 338 -8.43 0.11 -19.02
C HIS A 338 -8.97 -0.86 -20.09
N ASP A 339 -8.06 -1.56 -20.76
CA ASP A 339 -8.42 -2.50 -21.82
C ASP A 339 -9.12 -3.72 -21.22
N THR A 340 -8.61 -4.23 -20.09
CA THR A 340 -9.22 -5.33 -19.33
C THR A 340 -10.67 -5.02 -18.92
N ILE A 341 -10.94 -3.80 -18.42
CA ILE A 341 -12.32 -3.37 -18.10
C ILE A 341 -13.16 -3.27 -19.38
N ALA A 342 -12.61 -2.74 -20.47
CA ALA A 342 -13.33 -2.59 -21.74
C ALA A 342 -13.69 -3.95 -22.38
N GLU A 343 -12.87 -4.97 -22.16
CA GLU A 343 -13.09 -6.35 -22.60
C GLU A 343 -14.09 -7.11 -21.72
N GLY A 344 -14.40 -6.58 -20.53
CA GLY A 344 -15.43 -7.13 -19.65
C GLY A 344 -14.95 -8.23 -18.72
N VAL A 345 -13.63 -8.31 -18.44
CA VAL A 345 -13.06 -9.21 -17.44
C VAL A 345 -13.32 -8.65 -16.04
N VAL A 346 -13.90 -9.45 -15.15
CA VAL A 346 -14.51 -9.01 -13.88
C VAL A 346 -14.22 -9.92 -12.68
N GLY A 347 -13.42 -10.96 -12.85
CA GLY A 347 -13.12 -12.02 -11.88
C GLY A 347 -14.26 -13.01 -11.69
N GLN A 348 -15.04 -13.27 -12.76
CA GLN A 348 -16.29 -14.02 -12.69
C GLN A 348 -16.14 -15.36 -11.95
N ASP A 349 -16.87 -15.51 -10.84
CA ASP A 349 -16.97 -16.70 -10.00
C ASP A 349 -15.65 -17.22 -9.39
N VAL A 350 -14.57 -16.44 -9.44
CA VAL A 350 -13.30 -16.76 -8.74
C VAL A 350 -13.48 -16.53 -7.24
N LYS A 351 -13.10 -17.51 -6.42
CA LYS A 351 -13.32 -17.47 -4.97
C LYS A 351 -12.14 -16.84 -4.23
N VAL A 352 -12.40 -15.78 -3.48
CA VAL A 352 -11.39 -15.05 -2.71
C VAL A 352 -11.76 -15.03 -1.22
N ALA A 353 -10.88 -15.57 -0.38
CA ALA A 353 -11.00 -15.45 1.07
C ALA A 353 -10.27 -14.20 1.57
N ILE A 354 -11.01 -13.36 2.30
CA ILE A 354 -10.50 -12.23 3.08
C ILE A 354 -10.21 -12.74 4.50
N VAL A 355 -8.95 -13.10 4.76
CA VAL A 355 -8.49 -13.60 6.06
C VAL A 355 -7.99 -12.43 6.89
N ASP A 356 -8.86 -11.87 7.73
CA ASP A 356 -8.64 -10.54 8.31
C ASP A 356 -9.36 -10.37 9.67
N THR A 357 -9.69 -9.13 10.06
CA THR A 357 -10.47 -8.77 11.25
C THR A 357 -11.95 -9.02 11.10
N GLY A 358 -12.44 -9.21 9.87
CA GLY A 358 -13.85 -9.37 9.59
C GLY A 358 -14.17 -9.14 8.13
N LEU A 359 -15.46 -9.22 7.83
CA LEU A 359 -16.03 -8.77 6.56
C LEU A 359 -17.50 -8.45 6.80
N GLU A 360 -17.92 -7.23 6.53
CA GLU A 360 -19.33 -6.85 6.61
C GLU A 360 -20.05 -7.38 5.36
N ILE A 361 -20.47 -8.63 5.45
CA ILE A 361 -21.05 -9.43 4.36
C ILE A 361 -22.33 -8.83 3.76
N CYS A 362 -22.94 -7.88 4.45
CA CYS A 362 -24.16 -7.19 4.02
C CYS A 362 -23.92 -5.79 3.47
N HIS A 363 -22.66 -5.35 3.36
CA HIS A 363 -22.36 -4.06 2.74
C HIS A 363 -23.02 -3.98 1.36
N PRO A 364 -23.78 -2.90 1.05
CA PRO A 364 -24.59 -2.84 -0.17
C PRO A 364 -23.74 -2.99 -1.44
N ASP A 365 -22.47 -2.57 -1.36
CA ASP A 365 -21.49 -2.72 -2.44
C ASP A 365 -20.77 -4.07 -2.46
N LEU A 366 -20.92 -4.95 -1.46
CA LEU A 366 -20.28 -6.27 -1.39
C LEU A 366 -21.26 -7.44 -1.53
N VAL A 367 -22.49 -7.29 -1.04
CA VAL A 367 -23.43 -8.39 -0.77
C VAL A 367 -23.68 -9.33 -1.96
N GLU A 368 -23.70 -8.81 -3.19
CA GLU A 368 -23.88 -9.61 -4.42
C GLU A 368 -22.74 -10.61 -4.69
N ASN A 369 -21.56 -10.29 -4.18
CA ASN A 369 -20.34 -11.07 -4.36
C ASN A 369 -20.04 -12.00 -3.18
N ILE A 370 -20.82 -11.96 -2.10
CA ILE A 370 -20.49 -12.70 -0.87
C ILE A 370 -21.06 -14.13 -0.89
N GLU A 371 -20.22 -15.12 -0.56
CA GLU A 371 -20.66 -16.46 -0.17
C GLU A 371 -20.87 -16.50 1.36
N ALA A 372 -22.02 -15.97 1.80
CA ALA A 372 -22.31 -15.81 3.23
C ALA A 372 -22.30 -17.15 3.99
N ASP A 373 -22.85 -18.22 3.40
CA ASP A 373 -22.87 -19.57 3.98
C ASP A 373 -21.49 -20.25 4.03
N LYS A 374 -20.47 -19.61 3.44
CA LYS A 374 -19.08 -20.08 3.41
C LYS A 374 -18.11 -19.15 4.15
N SER A 375 -18.60 -18.04 4.68
CA SER A 375 -17.85 -17.17 5.59
C SER A 375 -17.89 -17.72 7.01
N TYR A 376 -16.98 -17.28 7.89
CA TYR A 376 -16.89 -17.85 9.24
C TYR A 376 -16.43 -16.89 10.33
N ASN A 377 -17.17 -16.93 11.44
CA ASN A 377 -16.95 -16.15 12.64
C ASN A 377 -16.40 -16.99 13.78
N PHE A 378 -15.09 -16.85 14.03
CA PHE A 378 -14.39 -17.55 15.10
C PHE A 378 -14.75 -17.08 16.51
N LEU A 379 -15.45 -15.94 16.68
CA LEU A 379 -15.89 -15.46 18.00
C LEU A 379 -17.05 -16.28 18.58
N THR A 380 -17.84 -16.94 17.73
CA THR A 380 -18.98 -17.76 18.14
C THR A 380 -18.57 -19.01 18.95
N VAL A 381 -17.33 -19.47 18.76
CA VAL A 381 -16.77 -20.65 19.43
C VAL A 381 -16.23 -20.31 20.83
N ALA A 382 -16.08 -19.03 21.16
CA ALA A 382 -15.42 -18.54 22.39
C ALA A 382 -16.36 -18.32 23.59
N SER A 383 -17.69 -18.31 23.40
CA SER A 383 -18.62 -17.90 24.47
C SER A 383 -18.92 -19.03 25.46
N ASN A 384 -18.06 -19.19 26.47
CA ASN A 384 -18.44 -19.69 27.80
C ASN A 384 -18.57 -18.53 28.80
N THR A 385 -18.75 -17.31 28.30
CA THR A 385 -18.92 -16.06 29.05
C THR A 385 -20.20 -15.35 28.58
N ASP A 386 -20.93 -14.71 29.49
CA ASP A 386 -22.21 -14.01 29.28
C ASP A 386 -22.18 -12.81 28.29
N TYR A 387 -21.15 -12.69 27.46
CA TYR A 387 -20.97 -11.65 26.44
C TYR A 387 -20.84 -12.35 25.07
N VAL A 388 -21.93 -12.37 24.30
CA VAL A 388 -21.97 -12.92 22.94
C VAL A 388 -21.94 -11.73 21.97
N TYR A 389 -20.78 -11.48 21.36
CA TYR A 389 -20.67 -10.69 20.14
C TYR A 389 -20.70 -11.67 18.96
N GLY A 390 -21.66 -11.52 18.03
CA GLY A 390 -21.84 -12.41 16.88
C GLY A 390 -22.45 -13.76 17.26
N SER A 391 -23.78 -13.89 17.18
CA SER A 391 -24.46 -15.16 17.46
C SER A 391 -24.50 -16.12 16.26
N VAL A 392 -23.97 -15.71 15.10
CA VAL A 392 -24.08 -16.45 13.85
C VAL A 392 -22.70 -16.89 13.35
N VAL A 393 -22.52 -18.20 13.20
CA VAL A 393 -21.26 -18.84 12.79
C VAL A 393 -20.79 -18.36 11.42
N SER A 394 -21.71 -18.09 10.50
CA SER A 394 -21.43 -17.65 9.13
C SER A 394 -21.19 -16.15 8.95
N ASP A 395 -21.31 -15.36 10.03
CA ASP A 395 -21.27 -13.89 9.95
C ASP A 395 -19.98 -13.33 10.58
N PRO A 396 -18.91 -13.14 9.80
CA PRO A 396 -17.61 -12.66 10.27
C PRO A 396 -17.59 -11.16 10.59
N PHE A 397 -18.75 -10.56 10.88
CA PHE A 397 -18.87 -9.16 11.26
C PHE A 397 -17.90 -8.78 12.40
N ASN A 398 -17.24 -7.65 12.23
CA ASN A 398 -16.37 -7.06 13.24
C ASN A 398 -17.17 -6.09 14.12
N PRO A 399 -17.37 -6.39 15.42
CA PRO A 399 -18.16 -5.53 16.31
C PRO A 399 -17.44 -4.24 16.73
N ASN A 400 -16.18 -4.04 16.32
CA ASN A 400 -15.47 -2.80 16.56
C ASN A 400 -16.10 -1.67 15.74
N ILE A 401 -16.41 -0.54 16.39
CA ILE A 401 -16.99 0.63 15.73
C ILE A 401 -15.94 1.59 15.16
N TYR A 402 -14.65 1.35 15.44
CA TYR A 402 -13.55 2.20 14.97
C TYR A 402 -13.10 1.90 13.54
N GLY A 403 -13.76 0.95 12.85
CA GLY A 403 -13.39 0.47 11.52
C GLY A 403 -13.13 -1.03 11.49
N ASP A 404 -13.40 -1.61 10.32
CA ASP A 404 -13.09 -3.00 9.99
C ASP A 404 -12.13 -3.07 8.81
N HIS A 405 -10.94 -3.59 9.07
CA HIS A 405 -9.86 -3.64 8.09
C HIS A 405 -10.23 -4.58 6.93
N GLY A 406 -10.79 -5.75 7.24
CA GLY A 406 -11.18 -6.74 6.24
C GLY A 406 -12.31 -6.28 5.33
N THR A 407 -13.29 -5.50 5.82
CA THR A 407 -14.31 -4.88 4.97
C THR A 407 -13.69 -3.95 3.92
N SER A 408 -12.73 -3.11 4.31
CA SER A 408 -12.00 -2.26 3.37
C SER A 408 -11.16 -3.04 2.37
N VAL A 409 -10.52 -4.13 2.79
CA VAL A 409 -9.81 -5.05 1.88
C VAL A 409 -10.78 -5.72 0.91
N GLY A 410 -11.94 -6.18 1.38
CA GLY A 410 -12.99 -6.80 0.58
C GLY A 410 -13.50 -5.88 -0.54
N GLY A 411 -13.70 -4.58 -0.24
CA GLY A 411 -14.07 -3.58 -1.24
C GLY A 411 -13.05 -3.40 -2.36
N LEU A 412 -11.76 -3.40 -2.03
CA LEU A 412 -10.70 -3.32 -3.04
C LEU A 412 -10.72 -4.55 -3.96
N VAL A 413 -10.96 -5.74 -3.41
CA VAL A 413 -11.00 -6.97 -4.19
C VAL A 413 -12.25 -6.98 -5.09
N GLY A 414 -13.43 -6.82 -4.50
CA GLY A 414 -14.69 -7.21 -5.14
C GLY A 414 -15.91 -6.41 -4.72
N ALA A 415 -15.78 -5.09 -4.50
CA ALA A 415 -16.97 -4.24 -4.56
C ALA A 415 -17.65 -4.34 -5.93
N THR A 416 -18.97 -4.37 -5.91
CA THR A 416 -19.83 -4.59 -7.08
C THR A 416 -19.70 -3.41 -8.03
N ALA A 417 -19.58 -3.67 -9.33
CA ALA A 417 -19.48 -2.59 -10.30
C ALA A 417 -20.81 -2.30 -10.99
N ASN A 418 -20.99 -1.07 -11.43
CA ASN A 418 -22.14 -0.58 -12.18
C ASN A 418 -23.49 -0.76 -11.46
N ASN A 419 -23.49 -0.71 -10.13
CA ASN A 419 -24.68 -0.78 -9.28
C ASN A 419 -25.14 0.62 -8.80
N GLY A 420 -24.58 1.68 -9.37
CA GLY A 420 -24.99 3.07 -9.13
C GLY A 420 -24.73 3.57 -7.71
N ILE A 421 -23.97 2.83 -6.90
CA ILE A 421 -23.55 3.20 -5.55
C ILE A 421 -22.04 3.06 -5.43
N GLY A 422 -21.44 3.74 -4.45
CA GLY A 422 -20.07 3.44 -4.06
C GLY A 422 -19.01 3.44 -5.15
N ILE A 423 -18.25 2.36 -5.15
CA ILE A 423 -16.98 2.17 -5.85
C ILE A 423 -17.07 0.97 -6.80
N ARG A 424 -15.95 0.60 -7.42
CA ARG A 424 -15.77 -0.68 -8.10
C ARG A 424 -14.60 -1.43 -7.50
N GLY A 425 -14.76 -2.70 -7.13
CA GLY A 425 -13.63 -3.56 -6.78
C GLY A 425 -12.77 -3.87 -8.00
N ILE A 426 -11.52 -4.30 -7.84
CA ILE A 426 -10.67 -4.68 -8.99
C ILE A 426 -11.33 -5.80 -9.81
N ALA A 427 -11.91 -6.79 -9.14
CA ALA A 427 -12.60 -7.92 -9.71
C ALA A 427 -14.05 -7.98 -9.17
N PRO A 428 -14.99 -7.21 -9.76
CA PRO A 428 -16.30 -6.93 -9.19
C PRO A 428 -17.31 -8.08 -9.26
N ASN A 429 -16.94 -9.26 -9.78
CA ASN A 429 -17.81 -10.45 -9.88
C ASN A 429 -17.18 -11.71 -9.24
N VAL A 430 -16.23 -11.52 -8.33
CA VAL A 430 -15.66 -12.60 -7.52
C VAL A 430 -16.66 -13.15 -6.50
N ARG A 431 -16.32 -14.26 -5.87
CA ARG A 431 -17.01 -14.82 -4.70
C ARG A 431 -16.17 -14.60 -3.45
N LEU A 432 -16.56 -13.62 -2.63
CA LEU A 432 -15.88 -13.24 -1.40
C LEU A 432 -16.32 -14.10 -0.22
N ARG A 433 -15.35 -14.53 0.60
CA ARG A 433 -15.58 -15.14 1.92
C ARG A 433 -14.82 -14.37 2.97
N GLY A 434 -15.44 -14.12 4.12
CA GLY A 434 -14.78 -13.46 5.25
C GLY A 434 -14.41 -14.45 6.35
N PHE A 435 -13.17 -14.38 6.83
CA PHE A 435 -12.69 -15.16 7.98
C PHE A 435 -12.04 -14.23 8.99
N ASN A 436 -12.70 -13.98 10.13
CA ASN A 436 -12.29 -12.99 11.12
C ASN A 436 -11.20 -13.48 12.10
N TYR A 437 -10.23 -14.24 11.59
CA TYR A 437 -9.18 -14.86 12.41
C TYR A 437 -8.42 -13.83 13.25
N LEU A 438 -8.19 -12.60 12.77
CA LEU A 438 -7.42 -11.59 13.50
C LEU A 438 -8.11 -11.10 14.79
N LEU A 439 -9.43 -11.30 14.93
CA LEU A 439 -10.13 -11.02 16.20
C LEU A 439 -9.99 -12.17 17.21
N PHE A 440 -9.76 -13.39 16.75
CA PHE A 440 -9.69 -14.59 17.60
C PHE A 440 -8.24 -15.01 17.91
N GLY A 441 -7.37 -15.05 16.89
CA GLY A 441 -5.92 -15.07 17.03
C GLY A 441 -5.28 -16.41 17.38
N THR A 442 -5.78 -17.54 16.86
CA THR A 442 -5.15 -18.87 17.07
C THR A 442 -4.57 -19.47 15.78
N ASP A 443 -3.50 -20.26 15.89
CA ASP A 443 -2.92 -21.00 14.75
C ASP A 443 -3.96 -21.90 14.07
N ALA A 444 -4.84 -22.53 14.85
CA ALA A 444 -5.91 -23.38 14.31
C ALA A 444 -6.92 -22.58 13.46
N SER A 445 -7.31 -21.39 13.91
CA SER A 445 -8.19 -20.50 13.12
C SER A 445 -7.48 -19.95 11.88
N GLU A 446 -6.17 -19.64 11.96
CA GLU A 446 -5.39 -19.22 10.79
C GLU A 446 -5.35 -20.35 9.76
N PHE A 447 -4.99 -21.57 10.17
CA PHE A 447 -4.93 -22.73 9.26
C PHE A 447 -6.30 -23.06 8.66
N ALA A 448 -7.35 -23.01 9.47
CA ALA A 448 -8.71 -23.23 8.99
C ALA A 448 -9.16 -22.17 7.97
N SER A 449 -8.64 -20.94 8.07
CA SER A 449 -8.95 -19.85 7.12
C SER A 449 -8.16 -19.94 5.82
N LEU A 450 -7.07 -20.71 5.78
CA LEU A 450 -6.07 -20.74 4.69
C LEU A 450 -6.07 -22.04 3.87
N GLY A 451 -7.22 -22.72 3.79
CA GLY A 451 -7.38 -23.98 3.04
C GLY A 451 -7.06 -25.24 3.85
N GLY A 452 -6.77 -25.10 5.15
CA GLY A 452 -6.45 -26.22 6.04
C GLY A 452 -7.67 -26.93 6.66
N SER A 453 -8.90 -26.50 6.34
CA SER A 453 -10.13 -27.05 6.91
C SER A 453 -11.19 -27.30 5.84
N SER A 454 -11.78 -28.50 5.84
CA SER A 454 -12.88 -28.91 4.96
C SER A 454 -14.23 -28.97 5.69
N SER A 455 -14.36 -28.30 6.85
CA SER A 455 -15.56 -28.36 7.69
C SER A 455 -16.13 -26.98 8.02
N GLU A 456 -15.72 -26.37 9.13
CA GLU A 456 -16.31 -25.15 9.68
C GLU A 456 -15.17 -24.20 10.08
N PRO A 457 -14.67 -23.33 9.17
CA PRO A 457 -15.07 -23.19 7.76
C PRO A 457 -14.54 -24.30 6.85
N ASP A 458 -15.23 -24.52 5.73
CA ASP A 458 -14.64 -25.18 4.56
C ASP A 458 -13.96 -24.11 3.71
N SER A 459 -12.63 -24.13 3.72
CA SER A 459 -11.79 -23.21 2.94
C SER A 459 -11.04 -23.94 1.83
N THR A 460 -11.28 -25.23 1.61
CA THR A 460 -10.50 -26.04 0.66
C THR A 460 -10.78 -25.74 -0.81
N ASP A 461 -11.94 -25.13 -1.12
CA ASP A 461 -12.34 -24.77 -2.48
C ASP A 461 -12.12 -23.28 -2.82
N VAL A 462 -11.42 -22.53 -1.95
CA VAL A 462 -11.03 -21.13 -2.21
C VAL A 462 -9.88 -21.08 -3.22
N ASP A 463 -9.95 -20.15 -4.18
CA ASP A 463 -8.89 -19.98 -5.17
C ASP A 463 -7.75 -19.10 -4.65
N ILE A 464 -8.10 -17.99 -4.01
CA ILE A 464 -7.17 -16.94 -3.61
C ILE A 464 -7.37 -16.62 -2.12
N PHE A 465 -6.29 -16.65 -1.34
CA PHE A 465 -6.28 -16.25 0.06
C PHE A 465 -5.58 -14.90 0.19
N ASN A 466 -6.34 -13.88 0.54
CA ASN A 466 -5.80 -12.58 0.90
C ASN A 466 -5.35 -12.59 2.37
N MET A 467 -4.07 -12.29 2.59
CA MET A 467 -3.42 -12.27 3.90
C MET A 467 -2.88 -10.85 4.17
N SER A 468 -3.78 -9.91 4.37
CA SER A 468 -3.47 -8.49 4.65
C SER A 468 -3.04 -8.26 6.11
N TYR A 469 -2.14 -9.11 6.60
CA TYR A 469 -1.61 -9.08 7.96
C TYR A 469 -0.18 -9.61 7.99
N GLY A 470 0.52 -9.37 9.10
CA GLY A 470 1.90 -9.80 9.29
C GLY A 470 2.27 -9.96 10.75
N SER A 471 3.40 -10.62 10.97
CA SER A 471 3.97 -10.78 12.31
C SER A 471 5.48 -10.67 12.24
N THR A 472 6.10 -10.27 13.35
CA THR A 472 7.56 -10.24 13.48
C THR A 472 8.01 -11.45 14.30
N SER A 473 8.83 -12.32 13.71
CA SER A 473 9.36 -13.52 14.37
C SER A 473 10.75 -13.89 13.83
N TRP A 474 11.69 -14.10 14.74
CA TRP A 474 13.04 -14.58 14.42
C TRP A 474 13.08 -16.08 14.18
N ARG A 475 12.06 -16.80 14.64
CA ARG A 475 11.98 -18.25 14.51
C ARG A 475 11.70 -18.62 13.05
N GLU A 476 12.24 -19.76 12.64
CA GLU A 476 11.91 -20.34 11.34
C GLU A 476 10.44 -20.79 11.31
N PRO A 477 9.82 -20.84 10.11
CA PRO A 477 8.51 -21.46 9.98
C PRO A 477 8.54 -22.90 10.48
N ASN A 478 7.58 -23.25 11.32
CA ASN A 478 7.41 -24.62 11.79
C ASN A 478 6.91 -25.53 10.65
N GLU A 479 7.01 -26.84 10.86
CA GLU A 479 6.60 -27.84 9.86
C GLU A 479 5.13 -27.70 9.44
N ASP A 480 4.23 -27.35 10.37
CA ASP A 480 2.81 -27.18 10.07
C ASP A 480 2.55 -25.99 9.13
N THR A 481 3.27 -24.88 9.33
CA THR A 481 3.20 -23.71 8.43
C THR A 481 3.69 -24.08 7.04
N TYR A 482 4.83 -24.76 6.93
CA TYR A 482 5.34 -25.24 5.64
C TYR A 482 4.32 -26.16 4.96
N ARG A 483 3.78 -27.11 5.71
CA ARG A 483 2.83 -28.09 5.21
C ARG A 483 1.53 -27.45 4.74
N LEU A 484 1.00 -26.46 5.45
CA LEU A 484 -0.20 -25.73 5.05
C LEU A 484 -0.06 -25.17 3.64
N PHE A 485 1.03 -24.43 3.39
CA PHE A 485 1.23 -23.79 2.09
C PHE A 485 1.68 -24.79 1.01
N GLU A 486 2.44 -25.82 1.36
CA GLU A 486 2.81 -26.90 0.42
C GLU A 486 1.59 -27.68 -0.04
N VAL A 487 0.71 -28.11 0.86
CA VAL A 487 -0.58 -28.75 0.54
C VAL A 487 -1.49 -27.78 -0.21
N GLY A 488 -1.59 -26.55 0.27
CA GLY A 488 -2.36 -25.47 -0.36
C GLY A 488 -2.03 -25.27 -1.83
N THR A 489 -0.73 -25.23 -2.14
CA THR A 489 -0.22 -25.00 -3.50
C THR A 489 -0.08 -26.26 -4.36
N SER A 490 -0.22 -27.46 -3.79
CA SER A 490 -0.12 -28.72 -4.54
C SER A 490 -1.44 -29.47 -4.71
N GLU A 491 -2.40 -29.30 -3.79
CA GLU A 491 -3.64 -30.09 -3.75
C GLU A 491 -4.89 -29.25 -4.05
N LEU A 492 -4.93 -27.97 -3.64
CA LEU A 492 -6.12 -27.13 -3.83
C LEU A 492 -6.28 -26.68 -5.29
N ARG A 493 -7.48 -26.19 -5.63
CA ARG A 493 -7.86 -25.78 -7.00
C ARG A 493 -7.61 -26.85 -8.05
N ASP A 494 -8.04 -28.09 -7.76
CA ASP A 494 -7.82 -29.25 -8.64
C ASP A 494 -6.33 -29.43 -9.00
N GLU A 495 -5.46 -29.43 -7.99
CA GLU A 495 -3.99 -29.57 -8.13
C GLU A 495 -3.30 -28.40 -8.88
N LYS A 496 -4.01 -27.33 -9.23
CA LYS A 496 -3.41 -26.09 -9.76
C LYS A 496 -2.75 -25.26 -8.65
N GLY A 497 -3.15 -25.49 -7.41
CA GLY A 497 -2.63 -24.81 -6.22
C GLY A 497 -3.31 -23.47 -5.96
N ALA A 498 -3.72 -23.25 -4.71
CA ALA A 498 -4.24 -21.98 -4.24
C ALA A 498 -3.19 -20.87 -4.27
N ILE A 499 -3.64 -19.63 -4.43
CA ILE A 499 -2.77 -18.45 -4.47
C ILE A 499 -2.84 -17.73 -3.11
N TYR A 500 -1.70 -17.61 -2.44
CA TYR A 500 -1.57 -16.89 -1.17
C TYR A 500 -0.97 -15.51 -1.40
N VAL A 501 -1.78 -14.45 -1.27
CA VAL A 501 -1.37 -13.06 -1.49
C VAL A 501 -1.17 -12.39 -0.15
N LYS A 502 0.07 -12.01 0.19
CA LYS A 502 0.43 -11.53 1.52
C LYS A 502 1.06 -10.15 1.49
N SER A 503 0.62 -9.27 2.39
CA SER A 503 1.18 -7.93 2.56
C SER A 503 2.63 -7.96 3.06
N ALA A 504 3.52 -7.19 2.44
CA ALA A 504 4.93 -7.13 2.81
C ALA A 504 5.18 -6.56 4.23
N GLY A 505 4.30 -5.72 4.76
CA GLY A 505 4.44 -5.05 6.06
C GLY A 505 4.54 -3.53 5.94
N ASN A 506 4.27 -2.83 7.05
CA ASN A 506 4.19 -1.36 7.11
C ASN A 506 5.22 -0.73 8.06
N GLY A 507 6.33 -1.43 8.33
CA GLY A 507 7.28 -1.10 9.40
C GLY A 507 8.46 -0.22 8.99
N TRP A 508 8.41 0.50 7.85
CA TRP A 508 9.56 1.27 7.34
C TRP A 508 10.23 2.17 8.39
N ARG A 509 9.47 2.81 9.30
CA ARG A 509 9.99 3.65 10.39
C ARG A 509 9.66 3.14 11.80
N GLY A 510 9.07 1.96 11.92
CA GLY A 510 8.28 1.54 13.09
C GLY A 510 8.88 0.41 13.93
N CYS A 511 10.20 0.22 13.95
CA CYS A 511 10.81 -0.80 14.80
C CYS A 511 11.08 -0.25 16.20
N ASP A 512 10.50 -0.87 17.22
CA ASP A 512 10.55 -0.39 18.61
C ASP A 512 11.95 -0.42 19.23
N THR A 513 12.87 -1.19 18.66
CA THR A 513 14.11 -1.58 19.34
C THR A 513 15.39 -1.13 18.65
N ILE A 514 15.41 -0.87 17.34
CA ILE A 514 16.64 -0.58 16.59
C ILE A 514 16.43 0.70 15.78
N PHE A 515 16.65 1.89 16.35
CA PHE A 515 16.63 3.13 15.55
C PHE A 515 18.04 3.49 15.09
N HIS A 516 18.26 3.56 13.78
CA HIS A 516 19.51 3.98 13.17
C HIS A 516 19.23 5.02 12.07
N PRO A 517 20.04 6.09 11.91
CA PRO A 517 19.81 7.12 10.89
C PRO A 517 19.63 6.59 9.47
N ILE A 518 20.27 5.45 9.15
CA ILE A 518 20.17 4.80 7.84
C ILE A 518 18.76 4.30 7.50
N HIS A 519 17.87 4.11 8.48
CA HIS A 519 16.49 3.66 8.24
C HIS A 519 15.67 4.65 7.43
N ARG A 520 16.06 5.93 7.42
CA ARG A 520 15.49 6.93 6.50
C ARG A 520 15.70 6.53 5.04
N GLU A 521 16.81 5.85 4.77
CA GLU A 521 17.21 5.43 3.44
C GLU A 521 16.75 4.01 3.13
N ILE A 522 16.95 3.02 4.03
CA ILE A 522 16.71 1.59 3.69
C ILE A 522 15.50 0.95 4.38
N GLY A 523 14.84 1.68 5.29
CA GLY A 523 13.77 1.15 6.12
C GLY A 523 14.30 0.36 7.31
N CYS A 524 13.50 0.29 8.38
CA CYS A 524 13.86 -0.52 9.54
C CYS A 524 13.29 -1.93 9.47
N THR A 525 12.00 -2.07 9.14
CA THR A 525 11.41 -3.40 9.06
C THR A 525 11.67 -4.06 7.73
N SER A 526 12.38 -5.19 7.79
CA SER A 526 12.59 -6.05 6.63
C SER A 526 11.42 -7.00 6.45
N THR A 527 11.05 -7.31 5.22
CA THR A 527 10.05 -8.35 4.94
C THR A 527 10.49 -9.73 5.44
N ALA A 528 11.80 -9.95 5.60
CA ALA A 528 12.32 -11.15 6.22
C ALA A 528 11.98 -11.26 7.70
N SER A 529 11.56 -10.19 8.39
CA SER A 529 11.14 -10.26 9.80
C SER A 529 9.89 -11.13 10.02
N ASP A 530 9.02 -11.24 9.01
CA ASP A 530 7.93 -12.22 9.02
C ASP A 530 8.45 -13.56 8.48
N TYR A 531 8.45 -14.58 9.33
CA TYR A 531 8.95 -15.89 8.99
C TYR A 531 8.21 -16.53 7.79
N LYS A 532 6.91 -16.22 7.60
CA LYS A 532 6.12 -16.76 6.48
C LYS A 532 6.63 -16.25 5.14
N HIS A 533 7.22 -15.06 5.07
CA HIS A 533 7.80 -14.51 3.85
C HIS A 533 9.06 -15.24 3.35
N ARG A 534 9.60 -16.17 4.15
CA ARG A 534 10.84 -16.88 3.84
C ARG A 534 10.62 -18.16 3.05
N ILE A 535 9.40 -18.48 2.60
CA ILE A 535 9.04 -19.71 1.86
C ILE A 535 8.45 -19.37 0.48
N PRO A 536 8.50 -20.29 -0.52
CA PRO A 536 8.25 -19.94 -1.94
C PRO A 536 6.78 -19.77 -2.31
N TYR A 537 5.87 -20.24 -1.46
CA TYR A 537 4.46 -20.40 -1.80
C TYR A 537 3.65 -19.10 -1.81
N LEU A 538 4.19 -18.02 -1.26
CA LEU A 538 3.48 -16.76 -1.15
C LEU A 538 3.85 -15.78 -2.26
N LEU A 539 2.86 -14.96 -2.61
CA LEU A 539 2.99 -13.75 -3.39
C LEU A 539 3.08 -12.58 -2.41
N THR A 540 4.30 -12.21 -2.03
CA THR A 540 4.56 -11.06 -1.12
C THR A 540 4.39 -9.74 -1.88
N VAL A 541 3.55 -8.85 -1.38
CA VAL A 541 3.15 -7.61 -2.08
C VAL A 541 3.64 -6.35 -1.37
N GLY A 542 4.48 -5.58 -2.07
CA GLY A 542 4.90 -4.23 -1.67
C GLY A 542 3.86 -3.16 -2.03
N ALA A 543 3.96 -1.99 -1.41
CA ALA A 543 3.03 -0.88 -1.62
C ALA A 543 3.69 0.27 -2.39
N LEU A 544 2.95 0.84 -3.34
CA LEU A 544 3.34 2.03 -4.10
C LEU A 544 2.46 3.22 -3.76
N ASP A 545 3.06 4.41 -3.75
CA ASP A 545 2.30 5.65 -3.69
C ASP A 545 1.72 6.05 -5.06
N ALA A 546 0.99 7.16 -5.07
CA ALA A 546 0.33 7.68 -6.27
C ALA A 546 1.29 8.33 -7.29
N ASP A 547 2.59 8.33 -7.01
CA ASP A 547 3.65 8.75 -7.93
C ASP A 547 4.43 7.56 -8.53
N GLY A 548 4.07 6.33 -8.14
CA GLY A 548 4.75 5.09 -8.53
C GLY A 548 6.01 4.78 -7.72
N ARG A 549 6.28 5.51 -6.62
CA ARG A 549 7.39 5.28 -5.69
C ARG A 549 6.96 4.28 -4.60
N PRO A 550 7.89 3.69 -3.83
CA PRO A 550 7.52 2.83 -2.71
C PRO A 550 6.81 3.70 -1.67
N ALA A 551 5.65 3.25 -1.20
CA ALA A 551 4.92 3.95 -0.17
C ALA A 551 5.81 4.12 1.09
N PRO A 552 5.74 5.25 1.80
CA PRO A 552 6.69 5.61 2.85
C PRO A 552 6.67 4.70 4.08
N TYR A 553 5.65 3.84 4.19
CA TYR A 553 5.51 2.83 5.24
C TYR A 553 5.92 1.42 4.78
N SER A 554 6.01 1.15 3.47
CA SER A 554 6.18 -0.20 2.93
C SER A 554 7.49 -0.83 3.40
N SER A 555 7.41 -1.99 4.04
CA SER A 555 8.59 -2.80 4.37
C SER A 555 9.33 -3.24 3.09
N SER A 556 10.65 -3.41 3.19
CA SER A 556 11.53 -3.77 2.07
C SER A 556 12.22 -5.12 2.29
N GLY A 557 12.60 -5.80 1.22
CA GLY A 557 13.42 -7.00 1.29
C GLY A 557 13.48 -7.80 0.00
N SER A 558 14.34 -8.82 -0.01
CA SER A 558 14.62 -9.65 -1.18
C SER A 558 13.52 -10.67 -1.50
N ASN A 559 12.49 -10.78 -0.66
CA ASN A 559 11.39 -11.73 -0.82
C ASN A 559 10.07 -11.07 -1.28
N ILE A 560 10.08 -9.77 -1.60
CA ILE A 560 8.95 -9.12 -2.29
C ILE A 560 8.84 -9.74 -3.69
N TRP A 561 7.62 -10.05 -4.13
CA TRP A 561 7.40 -10.55 -5.49
C TRP A 561 7.02 -9.40 -6.42
N ILE A 562 6.00 -8.63 -6.04
CA ILE A 562 5.41 -7.58 -6.86
C ILE A 562 4.96 -6.42 -5.95
N SER A 563 4.70 -5.25 -6.52
CA SER A 563 4.12 -4.12 -5.81
C SER A 563 2.86 -3.61 -6.49
N ALA A 564 1.95 -3.04 -5.71
CA ALA A 564 0.70 -2.47 -6.21
C ALA A 564 0.39 -1.12 -5.54
N PRO A 565 -0.45 -0.28 -6.18
CA PRO A 565 -0.94 0.96 -5.59
C PRO A 565 -1.51 0.77 -4.18
N ALA A 566 -1.13 1.66 -3.26
CA ALA A 566 -1.68 1.75 -1.91
C ALA A 566 -1.71 3.17 -1.35
N GLY A 567 -0.95 4.08 -1.96
CA GLY A 567 -0.95 5.49 -1.62
C GLY A 567 -0.25 5.82 -0.29
N TRP A 568 -0.67 6.93 0.29
CA TRP A 568 -0.21 7.47 1.57
C TRP A 568 -1.34 7.32 2.60
N TRP A 569 -1.78 8.40 3.23
CA TRP A 569 -2.80 8.40 4.29
C TRP A 569 -4.11 9.08 3.87
N GLY A 570 -4.24 9.53 2.61
CA GLY A 570 -5.48 10.12 2.09
C GLY A 570 -5.72 11.56 2.54
N ARG A 571 -4.73 12.19 3.18
CA ARG A 571 -4.77 13.58 3.63
C ARG A 571 -3.94 14.49 2.72
N ASN A 572 -2.62 14.43 2.83
CA ASN A 572 -1.73 15.23 1.97
C ASN A 572 -1.61 14.59 0.58
N GLN A 573 -1.45 13.28 0.53
CA GLN A 573 -1.35 12.51 -0.70
C GLN A 573 -2.43 11.42 -0.77
N PRO A 574 -2.82 10.98 -1.99
CA PRO A 574 -3.88 9.99 -2.19
C PRO A 574 -3.64 8.70 -1.39
N ALA A 575 -4.71 8.12 -0.86
CA ALA A 575 -4.75 6.75 -0.35
C ALA A 575 -5.82 5.97 -1.13
N LEU A 576 -6.25 4.81 -0.64
CA LEU A 576 -7.25 3.99 -1.29
C LEU A 576 -8.65 4.38 -0.82
N LEU A 577 -9.49 4.70 -1.81
CA LEU A 577 -10.93 4.78 -1.63
C LEU A 577 -11.53 3.38 -1.70
N THR A 578 -12.19 2.93 -0.64
CA THR A 578 -12.80 1.59 -0.57
C THR A 578 -14.03 1.58 0.35
N THR A 579 -14.70 0.43 0.49
CA THR A 579 -15.80 0.21 1.44
C THR A 579 -15.33 0.36 2.88
N ASP A 580 -16.20 0.87 3.73
CA ASP A 580 -16.02 0.96 5.18
C ASP A 580 -17.11 0.12 5.86
N GLN A 581 -17.15 0.11 7.19
CA GLN A 581 -18.34 -0.35 7.86
C GLN A 581 -19.54 0.54 7.52
N ILE A 582 -20.72 -0.08 7.38
CA ILE A 582 -21.94 0.62 6.99
C ILE A 582 -22.40 1.58 8.10
N GLY A 583 -22.94 2.74 7.74
CA GLY A 583 -23.58 3.70 8.65
C GLY A 583 -22.68 4.88 9.04
N GLU A 584 -23.27 5.96 9.57
CA GLU A 584 -22.54 7.18 9.97
C GLU A 584 -21.96 7.10 11.39
N GLU A 585 -22.29 6.06 12.15
CA GLU A 585 -21.96 5.89 13.57
C GLU A 585 -20.75 4.99 13.84
N ARG A 586 -20.20 4.34 12.80
CA ARG A 586 -19.11 3.37 12.90
C ARG A 586 -18.25 3.36 11.64
N GLY A 587 -16.96 3.07 11.79
CA GLY A 587 -16.06 2.91 10.65
C GLY A 587 -14.86 3.83 10.62
N TYR A 588 -13.97 3.51 9.68
CA TYR A 588 -12.98 4.36 9.04
C TYR A 588 -13.32 5.85 9.00
N HIS A 589 -14.48 6.19 8.45
CA HIS A 589 -14.81 7.56 8.08
C HIS A 589 -14.99 8.51 9.28
N LEU A 590 -15.27 7.98 10.48
CA LEU A 590 -15.40 8.77 11.72
C LEU A 590 -14.06 9.03 12.42
N TYR A 591 -13.23 7.99 12.46
CA TYR A 591 -12.05 7.94 13.30
C TYR A 591 -10.75 8.04 12.50
N GLY A 592 -10.83 7.85 11.19
CA GLY A 592 -9.70 7.68 10.31
C GLY A 592 -9.04 6.32 10.46
N SER A 593 -8.38 5.87 9.41
CA SER A 593 -7.29 4.89 9.58
C SER A 593 -6.18 5.60 10.35
N TYR A 594 -5.80 5.09 11.53
CA TYR A 594 -4.80 5.69 12.43
C TYR A 594 -5.16 7.05 13.06
N GLY A 595 -6.45 7.37 13.25
CA GLY A 595 -6.86 8.58 13.98
C GLY A 595 -6.96 9.85 13.14
N LEU A 596 -6.86 9.75 11.81
CA LEU A 596 -6.89 10.87 10.87
C LEU A 596 -8.28 11.04 10.25
N ARG A 597 -9.07 12.02 10.70
CA ARG A 597 -10.40 12.28 10.12
C ARG A 597 -10.31 12.68 8.64
N PRO A 598 -11.09 12.08 7.74
CA PRO A 598 -11.18 12.50 6.34
C PRO A 598 -11.61 13.96 6.23
N GLU A 599 -10.95 14.75 5.36
CA GLU A 599 -11.34 16.15 5.10
C GLU A 599 -12.64 16.24 4.27
N ASN A 600 -13.05 15.13 3.62
CA ASN A 600 -14.24 15.01 2.79
C ASN A 600 -15.03 13.76 3.18
N GLN A 601 -15.98 13.89 4.11
CA GLN A 601 -16.88 12.79 4.47
C GLN A 601 -17.90 12.54 3.34
N HIS A 602 -18.02 11.29 2.92
CA HIS A 602 -19.03 10.84 1.97
C HIS A 602 -20.39 10.72 2.68
N SER A 603 -21.49 10.98 1.97
CA SER A 603 -22.83 10.81 2.52
C SER A 603 -23.08 9.35 2.88
N GLY A 604 -23.46 9.05 4.13
CA GLY A 604 -23.87 7.72 4.59
C GLY A 604 -22.83 6.94 5.42
N GLY A 605 -21.54 7.27 5.33
CA GLY A 605 -20.49 6.63 6.15
C GLY A 605 -19.92 5.30 5.61
N ASP A 606 -20.57 4.68 4.62
CA ASP A 606 -20.22 3.35 4.07
C ASP A 606 -18.88 3.26 3.30
N TYR A 607 -18.16 4.37 3.11
CA TYR A 607 -16.92 4.40 2.31
C TYR A 607 -15.84 5.24 2.98
N ILE A 608 -14.59 4.86 2.73
CA ILE A 608 -13.40 5.50 3.29
C ILE A 608 -12.38 5.84 2.20
N SER A 609 -11.83 7.05 2.22
CA SER A 609 -10.76 7.51 1.31
C SER A 609 -9.35 7.51 1.92
N THR A 610 -9.20 7.01 3.15
CA THR A 610 -7.93 6.99 3.91
C THR A 610 -7.42 5.58 4.18
N PHE A 611 -7.98 4.55 3.55
CA PHE A 611 -7.48 3.17 3.68
C PHE A 611 -6.15 3.02 2.94
N ASN A 612 -5.18 2.31 3.50
CA ASN A 612 -3.81 2.26 2.95
C ASN A 612 -3.07 1.00 3.39
N GLY A 613 -1.74 1.03 3.31
CA GLY A 613 -0.87 -0.05 3.75
C GLY A 613 -0.57 -1.06 2.65
N THR A 614 0.42 -1.92 2.89
CA THR A 614 0.64 -3.14 2.09
C THR A 614 -0.56 -4.09 2.13
N SER A 615 -1.46 -3.92 3.11
CA SER A 615 -2.79 -4.52 3.14
C SER A 615 -3.62 -4.16 1.90
N GLY A 616 -3.75 -2.88 1.59
CA GLY A 616 -4.47 -2.43 0.41
C GLY A 616 -3.84 -2.93 -0.90
N ALA A 617 -2.52 -2.93 -0.97
CA ALA A 617 -1.78 -3.49 -2.11
C ALA A 617 -2.07 -5.00 -2.28
N ALA A 618 -2.07 -5.79 -1.19
CA ALA A 618 -2.41 -7.20 -1.22
C ALA A 618 -3.86 -7.45 -1.66
N GLY A 619 -4.82 -6.64 -1.19
CA GLY A 619 -6.21 -6.65 -1.67
C GLY A 619 -6.30 -6.43 -3.18
N ILE A 620 -5.67 -5.37 -3.68
CA ILE A 620 -5.61 -5.07 -5.11
C ILE A 620 -5.01 -6.23 -5.91
N VAL A 621 -3.87 -6.78 -5.50
CA VAL A 621 -3.25 -7.92 -6.18
C VAL A 621 -4.14 -9.17 -6.15
N SER A 622 -4.90 -9.39 -5.07
CA SER A 622 -5.86 -10.50 -5.01
C SER A 622 -6.95 -10.36 -6.06
N GLY A 623 -7.46 -9.14 -6.26
CA GLY A 623 -8.39 -8.83 -7.35
C GLY A 623 -7.75 -9.01 -8.72
N VAL A 624 -6.51 -8.55 -8.93
CA VAL A 624 -5.80 -8.78 -10.20
C VAL A 624 -5.63 -10.26 -10.51
N VAL A 625 -5.22 -11.07 -9.53
CA VAL A 625 -5.11 -12.52 -9.70
C VAL A 625 -6.47 -13.12 -10.06
N ALA A 626 -7.57 -12.64 -9.49
CA ALA A 626 -8.90 -13.11 -9.86
C ALA A 626 -9.23 -12.83 -11.34
N LEU A 627 -8.85 -11.66 -11.87
CA LEU A 627 -8.98 -11.37 -13.30
C LEU A 627 -8.16 -12.36 -14.15
N LEU A 628 -6.91 -12.65 -13.76
CA LEU A 628 -6.05 -13.61 -14.48
C LEU A 628 -6.65 -15.03 -14.48
N LEU A 629 -7.26 -15.44 -13.36
CA LEU A 629 -7.88 -16.76 -13.22
C LEU A 629 -9.22 -16.87 -13.96
N GLU A 630 -9.94 -15.78 -14.17
CA GLU A 630 -11.09 -15.77 -15.09
C GLU A 630 -10.63 -16.00 -16.52
N GLU A 631 -9.63 -15.22 -16.98
CA GLU A 631 -9.15 -15.27 -18.36
C GLU A 631 -8.48 -16.63 -18.67
N GLN A 632 -7.68 -17.15 -17.73
CA GLN A 632 -7.02 -18.44 -17.89
C GLN A 632 -7.17 -19.31 -16.62
N PRO A 633 -8.27 -20.06 -16.48
CA PRO A 633 -8.57 -20.85 -15.28
C PRO A 633 -7.57 -21.97 -14.97
N ASP A 634 -6.79 -22.39 -15.97
CA ASP A 634 -5.81 -23.47 -15.86
C ASP A 634 -4.45 -23.01 -15.32
N LEU A 635 -4.28 -21.70 -15.04
CA LEU A 635 -3.07 -21.20 -14.38
C LEU A 635 -2.85 -21.87 -13.02
N THR A 636 -1.66 -22.43 -12.86
CA THR A 636 -1.15 -22.87 -11.56
C THR A 636 -0.69 -21.67 -10.73
N TRP A 637 -0.52 -21.85 -9.41
CA TRP A 637 0.02 -20.81 -8.53
C TRP A 637 1.39 -20.26 -9.00
N ARG A 638 2.23 -21.12 -9.60
CA ARG A 638 3.52 -20.74 -10.19
C ARG A 638 3.35 -19.94 -11.48
N ASP A 639 2.40 -20.32 -12.32
CA ASP A 639 2.09 -19.59 -13.54
C ASP A 639 1.61 -18.16 -13.23
N VAL A 640 0.75 -17.99 -12.22
CA VAL A 640 0.32 -16.65 -11.75
C VAL A 640 1.53 -15.80 -11.34
N LYS A 641 2.43 -16.36 -10.52
CA LYS A 641 3.67 -15.68 -10.12
C LYS A 641 4.53 -15.30 -11.34
N HIS A 642 4.68 -16.21 -12.31
CA HIS A 642 5.44 -16.00 -13.53
C HIS A 642 4.86 -14.90 -14.43
N VAL A 643 3.54 -14.91 -14.65
CA VAL A 643 2.83 -13.89 -15.44
C VAL A 643 3.07 -12.51 -14.83
N LEU A 644 2.86 -12.36 -13.52
CA LEU A 644 3.08 -11.10 -12.82
C LEU A 644 4.54 -10.62 -12.91
N ALA A 645 5.52 -11.52 -12.71
CA ALA A 645 6.94 -11.17 -12.81
C ALA A 645 7.35 -10.76 -14.24
N SER A 646 6.79 -11.41 -15.26
CA SER A 646 7.12 -11.18 -16.67
C SER A 646 6.49 -9.92 -17.26
N THR A 647 5.48 -9.37 -16.58
CA THR A 647 4.66 -8.25 -17.08
C THR A 647 4.75 -7.01 -16.20
N ALA A 648 5.38 -7.12 -15.03
CA ALA A 648 5.64 -6.02 -14.12
C ALA A 648 6.35 -4.86 -14.81
N ARG A 649 6.01 -3.63 -14.40
CA ARG A 649 6.65 -2.40 -14.86
C ARG A 649 7.55 -1.79 -13.79
N GLU A 650 8.62 -1.14 -14.23
CA GLU A 650 9.40 -0.23 -13.40
C GLU A 650 8.68 1.14 -13.33
N SER A 651 7.63 1.26 -12.50
CA SER A 651 6.81 2.49 -12.36
C SER A 651 7.63 3.74 -12.00
N TYR A 652 8.64 3.55 -11.15
CA TYR A 652 9.67 4.55 -10.84
C TYR A 652 11.05 3.89 -10.87
N VAL A 653 11.92 4.40 -11.74
CA VAL A 653 13.30 3.92 -11.86
C VAL A 653 14.14 4.52 -10.73
N ASP A 654 14.16 3.86 -9.58
CA ASP A 654 15.07 4.22 -8.48
C ASP A 654 16.51 3.88 -8.89
N THR A 655 17.25 4.90 -9.31
CA THR A 655 18.65 4.76 -9.75
C THR A 655 19.63 4.76 -8.58
N ARG A 656 19.15 4.86 -7.33
CA ARG A 656 20.02 5.00 -6.16
C ARG A 656 20.61 3.66 -5.75
N ARG A 657 21.93 3.61 -5.62
CA ARG A 657 22.64 2.58 -4.86
C ARG A 657 23.06 3.15 -3.53
N ILE A 658 22.46 2.68 -2.43
CA ILE A 658 22.78 3.18 -1.09
C ILE A 658 23.96 2.38 -0.55
N ARG A 659 25.02 3.09 -0.16
CA ARG A 659 26.23 2.52 0.41
C ARG A 659 26.59 3.21 1.72
N VAL A 660 27.20 2.46 2.62
CA VAL A 660 27.81 2.96 3.85
C VAL A 660 29.29 2.56 3.86
N VAL A 661 30.14 3.41 4.43
CA VAL A 661 31.54 3.08 4.65
C VAL A 661 31.66 2.46 6.04
N LEU A 662 32.16 1.22 6.09
CA LEU A 662 32.40 0.46 7.32
C LEU A 662 33.92 0.19 7.37
N GLY A 663 34.61 0.77 8.36
CA GLY A 663 36.06 0.83 8.35
C GLY A 663 36.57 1.65 7.15
N ASP A 664 37.39 1.02 6.30
CA ASP A 664 37.94 1.62 5.08
C ASP A 664 37.19 1.21 3.79
N GLU A 665 36.21 0.30 3.90
CA GLU A 665 35.52 -0.28 2.74
C GLU A 665 34.05 0.15 2.64
N ALA A 666 33.57 0.30 1.40
CA ALA A 666 32.17 0.60 1.13
C ALA A 666 31.34 -0.68 1.03
N TYR A 667 30.24 -0.75 1.78
CA TYR A 667 29.26 -1.82 1.74
C TYR A 667 27.93 -1.32 1.18
N THR A 668 27.26 -2.14 0.36
CA THR A 668 25.97 -1.77 -0.26
C THR A 668 24.81 -2.25 0.60
N LEU A 669 23.90 -1.34 0.91
CA LEU A 669 22.71 -1.60 1.72
C LEU A 669 21.43 -1.69 0.89
N LEU A 670 21.43 -1.04 -0.27
CA LEU A 670 20.39 -1.17 -1.28
C LEU A 670 21.00 -1.02 -2.66
N ASN A 671 20.67 -1.94 -3.56
CA ASN A 671 21.00 -1.80 -4.98
C ASN A 671 19.94 -0.97 -5.69
N ALA A 672 20.36 -0.24 -6.73
CA ALA A 672 19.43 0.24 -7.75
C ALA A 672 18.77 -0.96 -8.45
N TRP A 673 17.82 -0.72 -9.35
CA TRP A 673 17.27 -1.78 -10.21
C TRP A 673 18.38 -2.60 -10.87
N GLN A 674 18.27 -3.92 -10.78
CA GLN A 674 19.22 -4.86 -11.38
C GLN A 674 18.49 -5.80 -12.32
N LEU A 675 19.04 -5.98 -13.52
CA LEU A 675 18.59 -6.99 -14.48
C LEU A 675 19.41 -8.26 -14.26
N ASN A 676 18.73 -9.36 -13.99
CA ASN A 676 19.37 -10.67 -13.84
C ASN A 676 19.65 -11.33 -15.21
N ASP A 677 20.40 -12.43 -15.24
CA ASP A 677 20.81 -13.07 -16.51
C ASP A 677 19.65 -13.70 -17.30
N ALA A 678 18.51 -13.91 -16.63
CA ALA A 678 17.28 -14.38 -17.24
C ALA A 678 16.39 -13.25 -17.77
N GLY A 679 16.80 -11.98 -17.62
CA GLY A 679 16.10 -10.81 -18.14
C GLY A 679 15.00 -10.26 -17.23
N TYR A 680 14.98 -10.62 -15.95
CA TYR A 680 14.06 -10.04 -14.97
C TYR A 680 14.72 -8.91 -14.20
N ALA A 681 14.09 -7.74 -14.22
CA ALA A 681 14.47 -6.62 -13.36
C ALA A 681 13.98 -6.86 -11.93
N TYR A 682 14.81 -6.56 -10.93
CA TYR A 682 14.45 -6.74 -9.53
C TYR A 682 14.99 -5.62 -8.63
N HIS A 683 14.20 -5.22 -7.63
CA HIS A 683 14.60 -4.28 -6.59
C HIS A 683 13.93 -4.59 -5.25
N ASN A 684 14.67 -4.52 -4.13
CA ASN A 684 14.20 -4.89 -2.79
C ASN A 684 13.01 -4.07 -2.25
N ARG A 685 12.62 -2.97 -2.88
CA ARG A 685 11.41 -2.20 -2.52
C ARG A 685 10.21 -2.39 -3.45
N TYR A 686 10.44 -3.02 -4.60
CA TYR A 686 9.42 -3.14 -5.64
C TYR A 686 9.14 -4.61 -6.02
N GLY A 687 10.03 -5.54 -5.68
CA GLY A 687 10.04 -6.88 -6.27
C GLY A 687 10.43 -6.80 -7.74
N PHE A 688 9.67 -7.48 -8.60
CA PHE A 688 9.78 -7.36 -10.06
C PHE A 688 9.23 -6.04 -10.61
N GLY A 689 8.43 -5.29 -9.84
CA GLY A 689 7.86 -4.01 -10.27
C GLY A 689 6.41 -3.80 -9.84
N ALA A 690 5.81 -2.77 -10.39
CA ALA A 690 4.39 -2.50 -10.26
C ALA A 690 3.58 -3.47 -11.14
N VAL A 691 2.43 -3.89 -10.66
CA VAL A 691 1.46 -4.64 -11.46
C VAL A 691 1.03 -3.82 -12.70
N ASP A 692 0.85 -4.53 -13.82
CA ASP A 692 0.30 -4.01 -15.07
C ASP A 692 -0.70 -5.05 -15.60
N VAL A 693 -1.99 -4.77 -15.46
CA VAL A 693 -3.06 -5.74 -15.71
C VAL A 693 -3.23 -5.99 -17.22
N ASP A 694 -3.27 -4.92 -18.01
CA ASP A 694 -3.44 -4.99 -19.46
C ASP A 694 -2.26 -5.74 -20.11
N ARG A 695 -1.01 -5.50 -19.66
CA ARG A 695 0.14 -6.30 -20.11
C ARG A 695 0.07 -7.76 -19.67
N ALA A 696 -0.46 -8.04 -18.48
CA ALA A 696 -0.66 -9.40 -18.02
C ALA A 696 -1.69 -10.15 -18.89
N MET A 697 -2.80 -9.50 -19.25
CA MET A 697 -3.80 -10.07 -20.15
C MET A 697 -3.23 -10.30 -21.56
N GLU A 698 -2.46 -9.34 -22.10
CA GLU A 698 -1.78 -9.51 -23.39
C GLU A 698 -0.81 -10.72 -23.37
N PHE A 699 -0.06 -10.88 -22.28
CA PHE A 699 0.85 -12.01 -22.11
C PHE A 699 0.09 -13.35 -22.06
N LEU A 700 -1.05 -13.41 -21.36
CA LEU A 700 -1.89 -14.61 -21.26
C LEU A 700 -2.36 -15.12 -22.61
N ALA A 701 -2.61 -14.24 -23.59
CA ALA A 701 -3.08 -14.62 -24.93
C ALA A 701 -2.12 -15.59 -25.67
N THR A 702 -0.85 -15.63 -25.29
CA THR A 702 0.15 -16.55 -25.86
C THR A 702 0.78 -17.50 -24.84
N TYR A 703 0.50 -17.29 -23.55
CA TYR A 703 1.08 -18.08 -22.48
C TYR A 703 0.39 -19.44 -22.36
N LYS A 704 1.19 -20.49 -22.16
CA LYS A 704 0.68 -21.84 -21.94
C LYS A 704 0.75 -22.18 -20.44
N PRO A 705 -0.39 -22.44 -19.77
CA PRO A 705 -0.39 -22.89 -18.38
C PRO A 705 0.40 -24.17 -18.16
N ASN A 706 0.89 -24.33 -16.93
CA ASN A 706 1.67 -25.47 -16.47
C ASN A 706 2.91 -25.74 -17.36
N SER A 707 3.52 -24.67 -17.88
CA SER A 707 4.69 -24.75 -18.74
C SER A 707 6.01 -24.61 -18.00
N LEU A 708 5.98 -24.37 -16.69
CA LEU A 708 7.16 -24.14 -15.84
C LEU A 708 7.85 -25.44 -15.36
N GLY A 709 7.40 -26.61 -15.82
CA GLY A 709 7.95 -27.90 -15.39
C GLY A 709 7.57 -28.29 -13.97
N GLU A 710 8.20 -29.33 -13.41
CA GLU A 710 7.91 -29.79 -12.05
C GLU A 710 8.65 -28.90 -11.02
N PHE A 711 7.92 -28.41 -10.02
CA PHE A 711 8.48 -27.63 -8.92
C PHE A 711 9.30 -28.54 -8.01
N ARG A 712 10.59 -28.26 -7.90
CA ARG A 712 11.53 -29.05 -7.10
C ARG A 712 12.33 -28.15 -6.16
N LYS A 713 12.91 -28.77 -5.15
CA LYS A 713 13.88 -28.13 -4.24
C LYS A 713 15.11 -29.00 -4.10
N THR A 714 16.27 -28.38 -3.91
CA THR A 714 17.47 -29.11 -3.53
C THR A 714 17.37 -29.55 -2.06
N GLU A 715 18.14 -30.58 -1.69
CA GLU A 715 18.58 -30.71 -0.30
C GLU A 715 19.37 -29.45 0.11
N TRP A 716 19.55 -29.24 1.42
CA TRP A 716 20.43 -28.17 1.89
C TRP A 716 21.85 -28.40 1.39
N LEU A 717 22.39 -27.40 0.69
CA LEU A 717 23.74 -27.36 0.16
C LEU A 717 24.63 -26.63 1.18
N THR A 718 25.45 -27.37 1.92
CA THR A 718 26.33 -26.83 2.97
C THR A 718 27.60 -26.22 2.39
N MET A 719 27.84 -24.93 2.66
CA MET A 719 29.09 -24.27 2.31
C MET A 719 30.19 -24.75 3.24
N GLU A 720 31.15 -25.51 2.71
CA GLU A 720 32.26 -26.05 3.49
C GLU A 720 33.08 -24.93 4.14
N LEU A 721 33.02 -24.86 5.47
CA LEU A 721 33.86 -23.98 6.28
C LEU A 721 35.03 -24.80 6.82
N SER A 722 36.26 -24.33 6.57
CA SER A 722 37.46 -25.05 7.04
C SER A 722 37.61 -25.05 8.58
N ASP A 723 37.03 -24.04 9.26
CA ASP A 723 36.95 -23.84 10.72
C ASP A 723 35.84 -22.79 11.00
N LYS A 724 35.53 -22.50 12.29
CA LYS A 724 34.74 -21.30 12.64
C LYS A 724 35.40 -20.05 12.07
N LEU A 725 34.67 -19.28 11.27
CA LEU A 725 35.22 -18.15 10.54
C LEU A 725 34.84 -16.84 11.23
N GLU A 726 35.83 -16.04 11.61
CA GLU A 726 35.62 -14.72 12.21
C GLU A 726 34.91 -13.79 11.22
N ILE A 727 33.97 -13.00 11.72
CA ILE A 727 33.35 -11.90 11.00
C ILE A 727 34.16 -10.64 11.37
N PRO A 728 34.82 -9.97 10.39
CA PRO A 728 35.54 -8.74 10.65
C PRO A 728 34.68 -7.67 11.33
N ASP A 729 35.12 -7.23 12.51
CA ASP A 729 34.44 -6.28 13.40
C ASP A 729 34.40 -4.86 12.80
N GLY A 730 33.20 -4.33 12.58
CA GLY A 730 32.98 -2.98 12.03
C GLY A 730 33.61 -2.72 10.66
N ASP A 731 33.78 -3.75 9.82
CA ASP A 731 34.55 -3.70 8.57
C ASP A 731 33.73 -4.14 7.35
N GLY A 732 33.70 -3.27 6.33
CA GLY A 732 32.96 -3.47 5.08
C GLY A 732 33.55 -4.53 4.14
N THR A 733 34.78 -4.99 4.37
CA THR A 733 35.35 -6.18 3.70
C THR A 733 34.49 -7.40 4.01
N GLY A 734 34.26 -7.63 5.31
CA GLY A 734 33.50 -8.71 5.87
C GLY A 734 33.98 -10.13 5.56
N THR A 735 33.09 -11.03 5.92
CA THR A 735 32.95 -12.44 5.60
C THR A 735 32.65 -12.81 4.14
N THR A 736 33.49 -13.35 3.26
CA THR A 736 33.02 -13.86 1.93
C THR A 736 33.32 -15.33 1.71
N ILE A 737 32.30 -16.08 1.31
CA ILE A 737 32.33 -17.54 1.15
C ILE A 737 31.76 -17.91 -0.20
N GLU A 738 32.36 -18.90 -0.86
CA GLU A 738 32.01 -19.32 -2.22
C GLU A 738 31.78 -20.82 -2.25
N MET A 739 30.73 -21.24 -2.96
CA MET A 739 30.41 -22.65 -3.22
C MET A 739 30.12 -22.85 -4.70
N ALA A 740 30.71 -23.90 -5.29
CA ALA A 740 30.29 -24.39 -6.58
C ALA A 740 29.06 -25.30 -6.44
N VAL A 741 27.98 -24.96 -7.14
CA VAL A 741 26.76 -25.77 -7.24
C VAL A 741 26.77 -26.47 -8.60
N GLU A 742 26.85 -27.80 -8.60
CA GLU A 742 26.93 -28.61 -9.82
C GLU A 742 25.61 -29.37 -10.11
N SER A 743 25.04 -30.11 -9.16
CA SER A 743 23.74 -30.82 -9.31
C SER A 743 23.14 -31.26 -7.96
N PRO A 744 21.81 -31.28 -7.80
CA PRO A 744 21.14 -32.07 -6.76
C PRO A 744 21.30 -33.54 -7.15
N ARG A 745 22.05 -34.29 -6.35
CA ARG A 745 22.39 -35.68 -6.64
C ARG A 745 21.12 -36.55 -6.55
N SER A 746 20.64 -37.12 -7.65
CA SER A 746 19.63 -38.19 -7.61
C SER A 746 20.31 -39.54 -7.91
N ALA A 747 19.73 -40.65 -7.43
CA ALA A 747 20.31 -41.99 -7.64
C ALA A 747 19.79 -42.67 -8.93
N GLU A 748 18.87 -42.03 -9.66
CA GLU A 748 18.06 -42.67 -10.69
C GLU A 748 18.45 -42.31 -12.14
N MET A 749 19.17 -41.20 -12.38
CA MET A 749 19.65 -40.80 -13.71
C MET A 749 21.18 -40.87 -13.83
N SER A 750 21.69 -40.89 -15.07
CA SER A 750 23.13 -40.75 -15.31
C SER A 750 23.57 -39.34 -14.98
N LEU A 751 24.73 -39.19 -14.31
CA LEU A 751 25.29 -37.91 -13.86
C LEU A 751 25.23 -36.79 -14.92
N GLU A 752 25.58 -37.09 -16.17
CA GLU A 752 25.57 -36.09 -17.27
C GLU A 752 24.17 -35.55 -17.58
N ALA A 753 23.15 -36.41 -17.58
CA ALA A 753 21.76 -36.01 -17.85
C ALA A 753 21.12 -35.26 -16.67
N GLU A 754 21.48 -35.61 -15.42
CA GLU A 754 21.05 -34.84 -14.24
C GLU A 754 21.64 -33.43 -14.25
N LEU A 755 22.93 -33.33 -14.58
CA LEU A 755 23.64 -32.06 -14.70
C LEU A 755 23.02 -31.18 -15.79
N GLU A 756 22.77 -31.73 -16.98
CA GLU A 756 22.13 -30.98 -18.07
C GLU A 756 20.72 -30.52 -17.70
N ALA A 757 19.90 -31.39 -17.09
CA ALA A 757 18.53 -31.05 -16.70
C ALA A 757 18.50 -29.98 -15.59
N PHE A 758 19.39 -30.07 -14.59
CA PHE A 758 19.47 -29.07 -13.53
C PHE A 758 20.05 -27.75 -14.03
N ALA A 759 21.06 -27.78 -14.91
CA ALA A 759 21.59 -26.57 -15.53
C ALA A 759 20.56 -25.84 -16.41
N ALA A 760 19.64 -26.59 -17.04
CA ALA A 760 18.53 -26.05 -17.82
C ALA A 760 17.29 -25.68 -16.99
N SER A 761 17.32 -25.89 -15.68
CA SER A 761 16.23 -25.51 -14.78
C SER A 761 16.27 -24.02 -14.45
N ASN A 762 15.12 -23.47 -14.10
CA ASN A 762 14.97 -22.07 -13.77
C ASN A 762 14.78 -21.91 -12.26
N ILE A 763 15.62 -21.10 -11.62
CA ILE A 763 15.43 -20.75 -10.21
C ILE A 763 14.08 -20.04 -10.04
N GLU A 764 13.35 -20.40 -8.98
CA GLU A 764 12.13 -19.72 -8.56
C GLU A 764 12.30 -18.95 -7.26
N MET A 765 13.14 -19.47 -6.36
CA MET A 765 13.50 -18.83 -5.10
C MET A 765 14.78 -19.45 -4.54
N VAL A 766 15.59 -18.67 -3.83
CA VAL A 766 16.74 -19.17 -3.06
C VAL A 766 16.56 -18.86 -1.59
N GLN A 767 16.68 -19.89 -0.74
CA GLN A 767 16.80 -19.77 0.71
C GLN A 767 18.27 -19.83 1.12
N VAL A 768 18.64 -19.02 2.11
CA VAL A 768 19.95 -19.07 2.76
C VAL A 768 19.75 -19.19 4.27
N GLN A 769 20.34 -20.21 4.86
CA GLN A 769 20.36 -20.44 6.29
C GLN A 769 21.78 -20.17 6.81
N ILE A 770 21.88 -19.41 7.90
CA ILE A 770 23.15 -18.98 8.49
C ILE A 770 23.12 -19.31 9.97
N GLU A 771 24.07 -20.11 10.43
CA GLU A 771 24.32 -20.35 11.85
C GLU A 771 25.55 -19.56 12.30
N LEU A 772 25.41 -18.73 13.33
CA LEU A 772 26.50 -17.90 13.84
C LEU A 772 26.40 -17.65 15.34
N GLU A 773 27.50 -17.18 15.92
CA GLU A 773 27.57 -16.60 17.26
C GLU A 773 27.97 -15.13 17.13
N HIS A 774 27.24 -14.22 17.75
CA HIS A 774 27.55 -12.78 17.78
C HIS A 774 26.94 -12.16 19.04
N GLU A 775 27.48 -11.03 19.51
CA GLU A 775 26.91 -10.33 20.67
C GLU A 775 25.60 -9.60 20.32
N ASP A 776 25.55 -8.86 19.21
CA ASP A 776 24.31 -8.31 18.62
C ASP A 776 24.18 -8.61 17.12
N VAL A 777 23.26 -9.49 16.72
CA VAL A 777 23.12 -9.90 15.31
C VAL A 777 22.38 -8.87 14.46
N SER A 778 21.77 -7.83 15.05
CA SER A 778 21.11 -6.77 14.29
C SER A 778 22.11 -5.89 13.51
N HIS A 779 23.39 -5.95 13.85
CA HIS A 779 24.48 -5.27 13.14
C HIS A 779 24.88 -5.94 11.82
N LEU A 780 24.41 -7.17 11.58
CA LEU A 780 24.88 -7.98 10.48
C LEU A 780 24.18 -7.65 9.16
N GLY A 781 24.97 -7.48 8.11
CA GLY A 781 24.49 -7.38 6.72
C GLY A 781 24.79 -8.67 5.98
N VAL A 782 23.87 -9.12 5.12
CA VAL A 782 24.02 -10.35 4.31
C VAL A 782 23.66 -10.06 2.86
N THR A 783 24.59 -10.35 1.95
CA THR A 783 24.40 -10.30 0.50
C THR A 783 24.66 -11.67 -0.11
N LEU A 784 23.71 -12.17 -0.90
CA LEU A 784 23.83 -13.38 -1.69
C LEU A 784 24.10 -13.00 -3.15
N ILE A 785 25.03 -13.68 -3.81
CA ILE A 785 25.45 -13.40 -5.19
C ILE A 785 25.35 -14.68 -6.00
N SER A 786 24.61 -14.64 -7.11
CA SER A 786 24.44 -15.80 -7.99
C SER A 786 25.64 -15.99 -8.94
N PRO A 787 25.73 -17.12 -9.64
CA PRO A 787 26.79 -17.39 -10.61
C PRO A 787 26.88 -16.38 -11.75
N SER A 788 25.77 -15.72 -12.10
CA SER A 788 25.74 -14.64 -13.10
C SER A 788 26.34 -13.32 -12.59
N GLY A 789 26.47 -13.18 -11.27
CA GLY A 789 26.90 -11.96 -10.60
C GLY A 789 25.75 -11.08 -10.09
N MET A 790 24.49 -11.51 -10.20
CA MET A 790 23.36 -10.79 -9.60
C MET A 790 23.52 -10.70 -8.08
N GLU A 791 23.41 -9.50 -7.50
CA GLU A 791 23.51 -9.28 -6.05
C GLU A 791 22.11 -9.15 -5.42
N SER A 792 21.81 -9.98 -4.42
CA SER A 792 20.61 -9.86 -3.58
C SER A 792 20.99 -9.55 -2.14
N ILE A 793 20.58 -8.38 -1.66
CA ILE A 793 20.75 -8.00 -0.25
C ILE A 793 19.62 -8.67 0.53
N VAL A 794 19.91 -9.83 1.12
CA VAL A 794 18.90 -10.63 1.84
C VAL A 794 18.69 -10.15 3.27
N ASN A 795 19.68 -9.44 3.81
CA ASN A 795 19.57 -8.73 5.07
C ASN A 795 20.38 -7.43 5.00
N PRO A 796 19.75 -6.24 4.99
CA PRO A 796 20.50 -5.00 5.19
C PRO A 796 21.00 -4.91 6.64
N VAL A 797 21.94 -4.02 6.95
CA VAL A 797 22.39 -3.84 8.36
C VAL A 797 21.35 -3.06 9.17
N PHE A 798 21.39 -3.20 10.49
CA PHE A 798 20.57 -2.46 11.46
C PHE A 798 19.06 -2.65 11.33
N ASN A 799 18.58 -3.68 10.65
CA ASN A 799 17.15 -3.88 10.45
C ASN A 799 16.59 -4.84 11.49
N ASP A 800 15.27 -4.93 11.55
CA ASP A 800 14.61 -5.80 12.49
C ASP A 800 14.52 -7.25 12.04
N ALA A 801 15.12 -7.78 10.97
CA ALA A 801 15.00 -9.22 10.65
C ALA A 801 15.78 -10.12 11.63
N LEU A 802 16.69 -9.52 12.38
CA LEU A 802 17.58 -10.16 13.33
C LEU A 802 17.38 -9.54 14.73
N PRO A 803 17.29 -10.36 15.80
CA PRO A 803 17.17 -9.83 17.15
C PRO A 803 18.44 -9.11 17.60
N ARG A 804 18.33 -8.19 18.55
CA ARG A 804 19.53 -7.68 19.24
C ARG A 804 20.23 -8.75 20.05
N ASP A 805 19.47 -9.56 20.78
CA ASP A 805 20.01 -10.66 21.60
C ASP A 805 19.73 -12.01 20.91
N PRO A 806 20.75 -12.69 20.35
CA PRO A 806 20.60 -13.99 19.70
C PRO A 806 20.60 -15.18 20.67
N SER A 807 20.53 -14.97 21.99
CA SER A 807 20.61 -16.06 22.97
C SER A 807 19.55 -17.15 22.80
N GLU A 808 18.38 -16.81 22.24
CA GLU A 808 17.31 -17.77 21.95
C GLU A 808 17.33 -18.36 20.53
N VAL A 809 18.05 -17.74 19.58
CA VAL A 809 18.07 -18.12 18.16
C VAL A 809 19.47 -17.91 17.57
N LYS A 810 20.10 -19.01 17.13
CA LYS A 810 21.45 -18.99 16.52
C LYS A 810 21.47 -19.23 15.00
N THR A 811 20.34 -19.69 14.47
CA THR A 811 20.17 -20.04 13.06
C THR A 811 19.14 -19.09 12.45
N PHE A 812 19.53 -18.43 11.37
CA PHE A 812 18.72 -17.41 10.70
C PHE A 812 18.47 -17.81 9.25
N LEU A 813 17.20 -17.76 8.84
CA LEU A 813 16.77 -18.07 7.49
C LEU A 813 16.43 -16.79 6.74
N PHE A 814 16.96 -16.64 5.54
CA PHE A 814 16.57 -15.60 4.59
C PHE A 814 16.20 -16.19 3.24
N ALA A 815 15.67 -15.34 2.37
CA ALA A 815 14.96 -15.73 1.16
C ALA A 815 15.12 -14.66 0.08
N SER A 816 15.32 -15.07 -1.18
CA SER A 816 15.39 -14.14 -2.31
C SER A 816 14.67 -14.64 -3.55
N ASN A 817 13.92 -13.73 -4.20
CA ASN A 817 13.32 -13.91 -5.51
C ASN A 817 14.17 -13.29 -6.64
N ALA A 818 15.24 -12.56 -6.32
CA ALA A 818 16.01 -11.77 -7.29
C ALA A 818 16.65 -12.61 -8.42
N PHE A 819 16.85 -13.91 -8.16
CA PHE A 819 17.50 -14.86 -9.08
C PHE A 819 16.51 -15.59 -9.99
N TYR A 820 15.23 -15.19 -9.98
CA TYR A 820 14.19 -15.85 -10.75
C TYR A 820 14.55 -16.01 -12.23
N GLY A 821 14.42 -17.22 -12.75
CA GLY A 821 14.74 -17.57 -14.12
C GLY A 821 16.21 -17.90 -14.40
N GLU A 822 17.14 -17.54 -13.51
CA GLU A 822 18.57 -17.85 -13.74
C GLU A 822 18.84 -19.35 -13.60
N SER A 823 19.97 -19.80 -14.19
CA SER A 823 20.47 -21.17 -13.96
C SER A 823 21.00 -21.31 -12.53
N PRO A 824 20.71 -22.41 -11.83
CA PRO A 824 21.22 -22.64 -10.48
C PRO A 824 22.70 -23.07 -10.43
N VAL A 825 23.29 -23.43 -11.57
CA VAL A 825 24.63 -24.04 -11.66
C VAL A 825 25.72 -22.96 -11.71
N GLY A 826 26.76 -23.18 -10.92
CA GLY A 826 27.96 -22.34 -10.89
C GLY A 826 28.31 -21.87 -9.48
N ASN A 827 29.11 -20.81 -9.40
CA ASN A 827 29.66 -20.35 -8.13
C ASN A 827 28.74 -19.34 -7.45
N TRP A 828 28.16 -19.74 -6.34
CA TRP A 828 27.40 -18.87 -5.45
C TRP A 828 28.31 -18.26 -4.40
N LYS A 829 28.10 -16.98 -4.06
CA LYS A 829 28.84 -16.30 -3.01
C LYS A 829 27.91 -15.72 -1.97
N ILE A 830 28.29 -15.83 -0.70
CA ILE A 830 27.63 -15.15 0.41
C ILE A 830 28.64 -14.21 1.07
N LYS A 831 28.25 -12.95 1.18
CA LYS A 831 28.99 -11.92 1.91
C LYS A 831 28.23 -11.54 3.18
N ILE A 832 28.90 -11.63 4.32
CA ILE A 832 28.41 -11.23 5.64
C ILE A 832 29.30 -10.11 6.16
N VAL A 833 28.72 -9.00 6.63
CA VAL A 833 29.47 -7.89 7.25
C VAL A 833 28.94 -7.63 8.64
N ASP A 834 29.80 -7.19 9.54
CA ASP A 834 29.41 -6.55 10.79
C ASP A 834 29.59 -5.04 10.65
N ALA A 835 28.51 -4.29 10.85
CA ALA A 835 28.50 -2.85 10.67
C ALA A 835 28.83 -2.04 11.92
N MET A 836 29.01 -2.67 13.09
CA MET A 836 29.21 -1.97 14.35
C MET A 836 30.47 -2.46 15.07
N ALA A 837 31.40 -1.53 15.33
CA ALA A 837 32.65 -1.88 15.99
C ALA A 837 32.46 -2.22 17.49
N GLY A 838 33.17 -3.24 17.96
CA GLY A 838 33.34 -3.57 19.38
C GLY A 838 32.56 -4.79 19.87
N GLU A 839 31.68 -5.33 19.03
CA GLU A 839 31.00 -6.60 19.21
C GLU A 839 31.52 -7.54 18.14
N THR A 840 31.70 -8.83 18.45
CA THR A 840 32.34 -9.75 17.49
C THR A 840 31.51 -11.01 17.35
N GLY A 841 31.70 -11.68 16.21
CA GLY A 841 31.05 -12.95 15.98
C GLY A 841 31.80 -13.89 15.05
N THR A 842 31.39 -15.15 15.12
CA THR A 842 31.92 -16.23 14.30
C THR A 842 30.79 -16.91 13.57
N LEU A 843 31.06 -17.22 12.31
CA LEU A 843 30.21 -18.04 11.48
C LEU A 843 30.47 -19.52 11.74
N ASN A 844 29.42 -20.29 11.97
CA ASN A 844 29.49 -21.73 12.26
C ASN A 844 29.03 -22.59 11.07
N ASP A 845 27.99 -22.17 10.36
CA ASP A 845 27.46 -22.90 9.20
C ASP A 845 26.73 -21.97 8.22
N ILE A 846 26.76 -22.31 6.94
CA ILE A 846 25.94 -21.67 5.90
C ILE A 846 25.39 -22.74 4.97
N GLN A 847 24.08 -22.67 4.72
CA GLN A 847 23.40 -23.57 3.81
C GLN A 847 22.56 -22.83 2.80
N LEU A 848 22.53 -23.34 1.56
CA LEU A 848 21.67 -22.86 0.49
C LEU A 848 20.61 -23.92 0.15
N ARG A 849 19.39 -23.47 -0.12
CA ARG A 849 18.37 -24.30 -0.76
C ARG A 849 17.78 -23.56 -1.93
N ILE A 850 17.78 -24.21 -3.09
CA ILE A 850 17.28 -23.64 -4.34
C ILE A 850 15.96 -24.33 -4.68
N TYR A 851 14.92 -23.52 -4.90
CA TYR A 851 13.66 -23.95 -5.49
C TYR A 851 13.69 -23.63 -6.97
N TYR A 852 13.27 -24.56 -7.81
CA TYR A 852 13.41 -24.45 -9.25
C TYR A 852 12.33 -25.21 -10.01
N GLY A 853 12.01 -24.73 -11.21
CA GLY A 853 11.19 -25.43 -12.19
C GLY A 853 12.05 -26.34 -13.06
N SER A 854 11.83 -27.66 -12.96
CA SER A 854 12.54 -28.65 -13.79
C SER A 854 11.83 -28.87 -15.12
N HIS A 855 12.40 -28.32 -16.19
CA HIS A 855 11.91 -28.56 -17.55
C HIS A 855 12.36 -29.95 -18.03
N PRO A 856 11.46 -30.80 -18.54
CA PRO A 856 11.78 -32.16 -18.97
C PRO A 856 12.58 -32.26 -20.27
#